data_AF-A0A815MBH1-F1
#
_entry.id   AF-A0A815MBH1-F1
#
_cell.length_a   1.000
_cell.length_b   1.000
_cell.length_c   1.000
_cell.angle_alpha   90.00
_cell.angle_beta   90.00
_cell.angle_gamma   90.00
#
_symmetry.space_group_name_H-M   'P 1'
#
loop_
_entity.id
_entity.type
_entity.pdbx_description
1 polymer ?
#
loop_
_entity_poly.entity_id
_entity_poly.type
_entity_poly.pdbx_seq_one_letter_code
_entity_poly.pdbx_strand_id
1 'polypeptide(L)'
;MSGLKSNENAAASSNIRRPRQRMTQNYLLLWVDTSIDQANDDYENTLKQIRTVTGDVNVFTQRDACIDFLTDAQEDTKSFLVVNDPMFQEVMPLINDIPQLGGIYIFNDIKTLHEEWTKKWQKIKSVQSNIDDICQELQLDIKQYHQDWIAISFITVNEMASTDNLNQLDPTFMYTQLFKEILLDMQHDEQANKEFITYCRDRDCVSPKYIDRFEKEYSSQSAIWWYTFPSNIYYMLNYALRTLDADIIINMGFFLRDVHKQIEQLYKKQVNSYERKPFLVYRGQGLMKSDFEKLQKTKGGLMSFNNFLSTSTDKGVSLGFAECASTIPDTVGVLFIMSIDPSIKSTPFASIKEMSAAEREEEILFSMHTVFRVGVIQQTDNRDQLYQVELQLTSDDDQQLRLLTNRIREEAGANTGWRRLGKLLLTTGKFNKAEELYNILSEKTSDENEKQYYYNQLGLAHWNQGNYEKAIWYYEQRLEIQQKTLPLNHFELATSYNNIGLVCGKMAEYSKALSYFKKALEIYQKTLPSNHSDLAISYNNIGTAYNSMGEYSKALSHYEKALQIRQKALPSNHPDLAISYNNIGNVYHKMGEYSKELLFYEKALEIQQKTLPANHPHLAQSYNNIGNVYHEMGEHSKELSFFEKALEIRQKTLPSSHPDFAPSYNNIGSVYVNMGEYSKALSFYEKVLEIYEKPLTSNHPHLASSYNNIGRVYQKMGEHSKELSFYEKALKIRQKTLPLNHHSFAISYNNIGRVYQKMGEHSKALSFFEKALEIKQKNLLSNHPPFATLYKNIGFAYENIKDYSKALSFYEQALEIEEKTLLPNHPSLAILYNNIGFVYENMKDYLKALSYYERAQNIRQRTLPLNHHSIKNVKESTETVKEEVRKNS
;
A
#
# COMPACT_ATOMS: atom_id res chain seq x y z
N MET A 1 59.29 -9.34 22.49
CA MET A 1 60.00 -10.33 21.64
C MET A 1 59.19 -11.62 21.63
N SER A 2 59.11 -12.31 20.48
CA SER A 2 58.79 -13.75 20.28
C SER A 2 57.74 -14.45 21.18
N GLY A 3 56.69 -15.09 20.65
CA GLY A 3 56.40 -15.34 19.23
C GLY A 3 55.10 -16.12 18.95
N LEU A 4 54.88 -16.34 17.65
CA LEU A 4 53.77 -17.05 16.98
C LEU A 4 53.79 -18.58 17.29
N LYS A 5 52.80 -19.45 16.99
CA LYS A 5 51.52 -19.39 16.21
C LYS A 5 50.63 -20.64 16.53
N SER A 6 49.45 -20.69 15.89
CA SER A 6 48.43 -21.78 15.79
C SER A 6 47.68 -22.18 17.08
N ASN A 7 46.38 -22.50 17.11
CA ASN A 7 45.24 -22.43 16.18
C ASN A 7 43.94 -22.50 17.07
N GLU A 8 42.67 -22.34 16.68
CA GLU A 8 41.97 -22.23 15.38
C GLU A 8 40.62 -21.47 15.57
N ASN A 9 39.61 -21.70 14.71
CA ASN A 9 38.18 -21.36 14.88
C ASN A 9 37.77 -19.89 15.11
N ALA A 10 37.55 -19.17 14.00
CA ALA A 10 36.58 -18.08 13.93
C ALA A 10 35.65 -18.31 12.73
N ALA A 11 34.36 -18.52 12.99
CA ALA A 11 33.35 -18.73 11.95
C ALA A 11 33.04 -17.42 11.20
N ALA A 12 32.62 -17.54 9.94
CA ALA A 12 32.41 -16.40 9.05
C ALA A 12 31.28 -15.47 9.53
N SER A 13 31.60 -14.20 9.76
CA SER A 13 30.62 -13.11 9.77
C SER A 13 30.49 -12.55 8.34
N SER A 14 29.33 -12.79 7.74
CA SER A 14 28.96 -12.22 6.44
C SER A 14 28.71 -10.71 6.59
N ASN A 15 29.78 -9.92 6.46
CA ASN A 15 29.68 -8.48 6.23
C ASN A 15 29.05 -8.22 4.86
N ILE A 16 27.71 -8.26 4.81
CA ILE A 16 26.91 -7.74 3.70
C ILE A 16 27.10 -6.23 3.70
N ARG A 17 28.16 -5.76 3.02
CA ARG A 17 28.24 -4.38 2.56
C ARG A 17 26.99 -4.14 1.72
N ARG A 18 26.11 -3.23 2.18
CA ARG A 18 25.04 -2.66 1.35
C ARG A 18 25.68 -2.27 0.00
N PRO A 19 25.09 -2.60 -1.16
CA PRO A 19 25.62 -2.16 -2.44
C PRO A 19 25.77 -0.64 -2.40
N ARG A 20 26.94 -0.13 -2.75
CA ARG A 20 27.13 1.31 -2.97
C ARG A 20 26.29 1.67 -4.19
N GLN A 21 25.04 2.09 -3.97
CA GLN A 21 24.25 2.78 -4.97
C GLN A 21 24.96 4.11 -5.26
N ARG A 22 25.90 4.05 -6.22
CA ARG A 22 26.29 5.22 -7.01
C ARG A 22 24.99 5.84 -7.54
N MET A 23 24.95 7.17 -7.69
CA MET A 23 23.90 7.79 -8.47
C MET A 23 23.87 7.09 -9.83
N THR A 24 22.78 6.40 -10.13
CA THR A 24 22.59 5.80 -11.44
C THR A 24 22.51 6.94 -12.43
N GLN A 25 23.55 7.06 -13.24
CA GLN A 25 23.41 7.68 -14.54
C GLN A 25 22.32 6.88 -15.25
N ASN A 26 21.24 7.52 -15.69
CA ASN A 26 20.19 6.85 -16.48
C ASN A 26 20.69 6.51 -17.90
N TYR A 27 22.00 6.53 -18.10
CA TYR A 27 22.70 6.10 -19.28
C TYR A 27 24.00 5.39 -18.89
N LEU A 28 24.48 4.54 -19.79
CA LEU A 28 25.76 3.84 -19.67
C LEU A 28 26.62 4.22 -20.86
N LEU A 29 27.84 4.72 -20.63
CA LEU A 29 28.81 4.86 -21.72
C LEU A 29 29.69 3.61 -21.77
N LEU A 30 29.75 2.98 -22.93
CA LEU A 30 30.57 1.81 -23.22
C LEU A 30 31.65 2.17 -24.23
N TRP A 31 32.88 1.74 -23.98
CA TRP A 31 33.97 1.73 -24.96
C TRP A 31 34.31 0.28 -25.30
N VAL A 32 34.25 -0.09 -26.58
CA VAL A 32 34.57 -1.44 -27.05
C VAL A 32 35.78 -1.40 -27.98
N ASP A 33 36.85 -2.02 -27.53
CA ASP A 33 38.10 -2.14 -28.29
C ASP A 33 38.84 -3.43 -27.89
N THR A 34 39.20 -4.25 -28.88
CA THR A 34 39.95 -5.50 -28.71
C THR A 34 41.47 -5.31 -28.68
N SER A 35 41.96 -4.12 -29.04
CA SER A 35 43.38 -3.78 -29.18
C SER A 35 43.97 -3.01 -28.00
N ILE A 36 43.25 -2.96 -26.86
CA ILE A 36 43.62 -2.19 -25.68
C ILE A 36 44.97 -2.66 -25.11
N ASP A 37 45.99 -1.83 -25.32
CA ASP A 37 47.22 -1.84 -24.55
C ASP A 37 47.10 -0.79 -23.42
N GLN A 38 46.97 -1.26 -22.18
CA GLN A 38 46.89 -0.41 -21.00
C GLN A 38 48.21 0.32 -20.70
N ALA A 39 49.30 0.00 -21.40
CA ALA A 39 50.57 0.72 -21.34
C ALA A 39 50.73 1.81 -22.44
N ASN A 40 49.73 2.01 -23.31
CA ASN A 40 49.76 3.03 -24.34
C ASN A 40 49.18 4.37 -23.83
N ASP A 41 50.03 5.41 -23.80
CA ASP A 41 49.66 6.76 -23.39
C ASP A 41 48.50 7.36 -24.22
N ASP A 42 48.42 7.06 -25.52
CA ASP A 42 47.37 7.58 -26.40
C ASP A 42 45.99 6.97 -26.07
N TYR A 43 45.94 5.70 -25.66
CA TYR A 43 44.71 5.07 -25.20
C TYR A 43 44.24 5.69 -23.87
N GLU A 44 45.14 5.87 -22.91
CA GLU A 44 44.83 6.53 -21.64
C GLU A 44 44.42 8.02 -21.83
N ASN A 45 44.99 8.72 -22.81
CA ASN A 45 44.59 10.09 -23.15
C ASN A 45 43.20 10.13 -23.81
N THR A 46 42.93 9.24 -24.76
CA THR A 46 41.61 9.07 -25.41
C THR A 46 40.53 8.75 -24.36
N LEU A 47 40.82 7.80 -23.46
CA LEU A 47 39.90 7.41 -22.39
C LEU A 47 39.70 8.53 -21.36
N LYS A 48 40.73 9.34 -21.06
CA LYS A 48 40.59 10.56 -20.24
C LYS A 48 39.69 11.60 -20.92
N GLN A 49 39.83 11.83 -22.23
CA GLN A 49 38.96 12.74 -22.98
C GLN A 49 37.49 12.31 -22.88
N ILE A 50 37.19 11.04 -23.11
CA ILE A 50 35.83 10.50 -23.02
C ILE A 50 35.29 10.57 -21.58
N ARG A 51 36.10 10.25 -20.58
CA ARG A 51 35.76 10.41 -19.16
C ARG A 51 35.43 11.86 -18.77
N THR A 52 35.88 12.88 -19.53
CA THR A 52 35.46 14.27 -19.28
C THR A 52 33.99 14.53 -19.60
N VAL A 53 33.36 13.69 -20.43
CA VAL A 53 31.94 13.80 -20.81
C VAL A 53 31.03 13.21 -19.72
N THR A 54 31.37 12.05 -19.17
CA THR A 54 30.44 11.22 -18.35
C THR A 54 30.96 10.82 -16.98
N GLY A 55 32.26 10.99 -16.68
CA GLY A 55 32.89 10.56 -15.43
C GLY A 55 33.16 9.05 -15.33
N ASP A 56 32.20 8.20 -15.72
CA ASP A 56 32.35 6.73 -15.76
C ASP A 56 32.21 6.19 -17.19
N VAL A 57 33.02 5.17 -17.53
CA VAL A 57 33.11 4.56 -18.87
C VAL A 57 33.39 3.07 -18.70
N ASN A 58 32.46 2.22 -19.15
CA ASN A 58 32.59 0.78 -19.08
C ASN A 58 33.39 0.29 -20.30
N VAL A 59 34.59 -0.23 -20.04
CA VAL A 59 35.51 -0.70 -21.09
C VAL A 59 35.35 -2.20 -21.28
N PHE A 60 35.12 -2.65 -22.52
CA PHE A 60 35.02 -4.06 -22.87
C PHE A 60 36.03 -4.45 -23.96
N THR A 61 36.83 -5.47 -23.66
CA THR A 61 37.75 -6.12 -24.62
C THR A 61 37.18 -7.37 -25.28
N GLN A 62 35.99 -7.81 -24.84
CA GLN A 62 35.32 -9.02 -25.30
C GLN A 62 33.88 -8.71 -25.71
N ARG A 63 33.50 -9.19 -26.89
CA ARG A 63 32.18 -9.02 -27.52
C ARG A 63 31.04 -9.50 -26.62
N ASP A 64 31.10 -10.74 -26.17
CA ASP A 64 29.99 -11.38 -25.46
C ASP A 64 29.72 -10.70 -24.11
N ALA A 65 30.78 -10.32 -23.38
CA ALA A 65 30.67 -9.54 -22.14
C ALA A 65 30.02 -8.16 -22.32
N CYS A 66 30.21 -7.51 -23.48
CA CYS A 66 29.52 -6.26 -23.82
C CYS A 66 28.04 -6.50 -24.13
N ILE A 67 27.71 -7.58 -24.84
CA ILE A 67 26.33 -7.92 -25.22
C ILE A 67 25.51 -8.34 -23.99
N ASP A 68 26.06 -9.19 -23.12
CA ASP A 68 25.43 -9.61 -21.87
C ASP A 68 25.14 -8.37 -21.00
N PHE A 69 26.12 -7.48 -20.83
CA PHE A 69 25.97 -6.23 -20.07
C PHE A 69 24.93 -5.26 -20.67
N LEU A 70 24.82 -5.19 -22.00
CA LEU A 70 23.78 -4.40 -22.68
C LEU A 70 22.38 -5.02 -22.57
N THR A 71 22.29 -6.34 -22.43
CA THR A 71 21.03 -7.09 -22.35
C THR A 71 20.48 -7.14 -20.92
N ASP A 72 21.37 -7.22 -19.92
CA ASP A 72 21.03 -7.19 -18.48
C ASP A 72 20.77 -5.76 -17.94
N ALA A 73 20.92 -4.72 -18.78
CA ALA A 73 20.66 -3.33 -18.40
C ALA A 73 19.18 -3.08 -18.12
N GLN A 74 18.88 -2.38 -17.01
CA GLN A 74 17.52 -2.02 -16.60
C GLN A 74 16.78 -1.24 -17.70
N GLU A 75 15.48 -1.50 -17.89
CA GLU A 75 14.64 -0.95 -18.97
C GLU A 75 14.70 0.60 -19.08
N ASP A 76 14.87 1.28 -17.94
CA ASP A 76 14.93 2.76 -17.84
C ASP A 76 16.32 3.35 -18.14
N THR A 77 17.33 2.54 -18.47
CA THR A 77 18.73 2.97 -18.71
C THR A 77 19.07 2.99 -20.20
N LYS A 78 19.67 4.08 -20.70
CA LYS A 78 20.10 4.21 -22.11
C LYS A 78 21.60 4.02 -22.34
N SER A 79 22.00 3.03 -23.11
CA SER A 79 23.42 2.81 -23.42
C SER A 79 23.88 3.61 -24.63
N PHE A 80 25.02 4.28 -24.51
CA PHE A 80 25.80 4.84 -25.62
C PHE A 80 27.05 4.03 -25.81
N LEU A 81 27.41 3.79 -27.06
CA LEU A 81 28.50 2.89 -27.41
C LEU A 81 29.49 3.59 -28.32
N VAL A 82 30.76 3.60 -27.92
CA VAL A 82 31.88 4.03 -28.76
C VAL A 82 32.68 2.79 -29.16
N VAL A 83 32.87 2.57 -30.46
CA VAL A 83 33.46 1.34 -31.03
C VAL A 83 34.66 1.68 -31.91
N ASN A 84 35.74 0.92 -31.77
CA ASN A 84 36.86 0.91 -32.70
C ASN A 84 36.62 -0.09 -33.85
N ASP A 85 37.06 0.27 -35.06
CA ASP A 85 36.65 -0.31 -36.35
C ASP A 85 36.62 -1.86 -36.45
N PRO A 86 37.59 -2.64 -35.89
CA PRO A 86 37.62 -4.10 -36.05
C PRO A 86 36.41 -4.82 -35.46
N MET A 87 35.83 -4.32 -34.37
CA MET A 87 34.69 -4.96 -33.68
C MET A 87 33.33 -4.62 -34.31
N PHE A 88 33.23 -3.50 -35.03
CA PHE A 88 31.94 -2.96 -35.48
C PHE A 88 31.15 -3.96 -36.33
N GLN A 89 31.79 -4.67 -37.26
CA GLN A 89 31.10 -5.64 -38.12
C GLN A 89 30.58 -6.88 -37.37
N GLU A 90 31.18 -7.23 -36.23
CA GLU A 90 30.80 -8.42 -35.46
C GLU A 90 29.75 -8.13 -34.38
N VAL A 91 29.86 -6.99 -33.68
CA VAL A 91 28.95 -6.65 -32.57
C VAL A 91 27.59 -6.16 -33.08
N MET A 92 27.58 -5.33 -34.12
CA MET A 92 26.37 -4.65 -34.62
C MET A 92 25.16 -5.54 -34.89
N PRO A 93 25.27 -6.71 -35.55
CA PRO A 93 24.12 -7.58 -35.83
C PRO A 93 23.40 -8.11 -34.59
N LEU A 94 24.01 -8.03 -33.41
CA LEU A 94 23.41 -8.51 -32.16
C LEU A 94 22.88 -7.38 -31.28
N ILE A 95 23.41 -6.15 -31.41
CA ILE A 95 23.06 -5.03 -30.52
C ILE A 95 22.10 -4.00 -31.13
N ASN A 96 21.95 -3.95 -32.46
CA ASN A 96 21.16 -2.90 -33.13
C ASN A 96 19.71 -2.87 -32.66
N ASP A 97 19.11 -4.02 -32.34
CA ASP A 97 17.70 -4.11 -32.00
C ASP A 97 17.43 -3.89 -30.50
N ILE A 98 18.48 -3.81 -29.66
CA ILE A 98 18.39 -3.58 -28.21
C ILE A 98 17.74 -2.21 -27.92
N PRO A 99 16.54 -2.13 -27.31
CA PRO A 99 15.84 -0.86 -27.06
C PRO A 99 16.59 0.14 -26.18
N GLN A 100 17.44 -0.36 -25.29
CA GLN A 100 18.28 0.41 -24.38
C GLN A 100 19.38 1.18 -25.13
N LEU A 101 19.82 0.73 -26.32
CA LEU A 101 20.91 1.38 -27.07
C LEU A 101 20.42 2.70 -27.71
N GLY A 102 20.88 3.84 -27.19
CA GLY A 102 20.47 5.19 -27.57
C GLY A 102 21.30 5.83 -28.71
N GLY A 103 22.56 5.43 -28.87
CA GLY A 103 23.42 5.92 -29.95
C GLY A 103 24.76 5.20 -30.02
N ILE A 104 25.30 5.10 -31.23
CA ILE A 104 26.59 4.45 -31.53
C ILE A 104 27.49 5.44 -32.25
N TYR A 105 28.73 5.55 -31.78
CA TYR A 105 29.79 6.40 -32.33
C TYR A 105 30.94 5.51 -32.75
N ILE A 106 31.43 5.70 -33.97
CA ILE A 106 32.54 4.90 -34.50
C ILE A 106 33.78 5.79 -34.59
N PHE A 107 34.86 5.36 -33.96
CA PHE A 107 36.15 6.06 -33.99
C PHE A 107 37.05 5.42 -35.05
N ASN A 108 37.22 6.06 -36.21
CA ASN A 108 37.95 5.51 -37.37
C ASN A 108 38.38 6.60 -38.38
N ASP A 109 39.54 6.41 -39.02
CA ASP A 109 40.07 7.23 -40.12
C ASP A 109 39.48 6.93 -41.52
N ILE A 110 38.86 5.75 -41.72
CA ILE A 110 38.53 5.23 -43.07
C ILE A 110 37.14 5.70 -43.56
N LYS A 111 37.09 6.92 -44.11
CA LYS A 111 35.86 7.58 -44.60
C LYS A 111 35.00 6.80 -45.59
N THR A 112 35.55 5.83 -46.32
CA THR A 112 34.84 5.13 -47.41
C THR A 112 33.77 4.13 -46.95
N LEU A 113 33.81 3.66 -45.70
CA LEU A 113 32.83 2.69 -45.17
C LEU A 113 31.60 3.35 -44.52
N HIS A 114 31.68 4.64 -44.21
CA HIS A 114 30.70 5.34 -43.37
C HIS A 114 29.30 5.42 -44.02
N GLU A 115 29.24 5.64 -45.34
CA GLU A 115 27.97 5.78 -46.08
C GLU A 115 27.18 4.47 -46.17
N GLU A 116 27.83 3.32 -46.22
CA GLU A 116 27.14 2.02 -46.28
C GLU A 116 26.58 1.63 -44.92
N TRP A 117 27.31 1.94 -43.84
CA TRP A 117 26.89 1.60 -42.48
C TRP A 117 25.76 2.50 -41.98
N THR A 118 25.86 3.82 -42.16
CA THR A 118 24.80 4.76 -41.77
C THR A 118 23.49 4.53 -42.51
N LYS A 119 23.53 4.06 -43.77
CA LYS A 119 22.33 3.63 -44.52
C LYS A 119 21.73 2.30 -44.02
N LYS A 120 22.53 1.43 -43.41
CA LYS A 120 22.14 0.07 -42.98
C LYS A 120 21.70 0.00 -41.50
N TRP A 121 22.22 0.86 -40.63
CA TRP A 121 21.97 0.81 -39.18
C TRP A 121 21.58 2.18 -38.62
N GLN A 122 20.30 2.36 -38.26
CA GLN A 122 19.74 3.67 -37.89
C GLN A 122 20.22 4.23 -36.54
N LYS A 123 20.87 3.41 -35.70
CA LYS A 123 21.40 3.84 -34.38
C LYS A 123 22.83 4.40 -34.42
N ILE A 124 23.49 4.38 -35.57
CA ILE A 124 24.78 5.07 -35.74
C ILE A 124 24.49 6.58 -35.77
N LYS A 125 25.05 7.30 -34.81
CA LYS A 125 24.95 8.76 -34.72
C LYS A 125 26.01 9.44 -35.57
N SER A 126 27.25 8.96 -35.48
CA SER A 126 28.35 9.46 -36.31
C SER A 126 29.52 8.50 -36.42
N VAL A 127 30.41 8.84 -37.35
CA VAL A 127 31.73 8.24 -37.52
C VAL A 127 32.73 9.38 -37.67
N GLN A 128 33.75 9.41 -36.83
CA GLN A 128 34.73 10.50 -36.78
C GLN A 128 36.14 9.94 -36.58
N SER A 129 37.13 10.60 -37.18
CA SER A 129 38.56 10.30 -37.00
C SER A 129 39.18 11.02 -35.78
N ASN A 130 38.40 11.86 -35.09
CA ASN A 130 38.84 12.66 -33.97
C ASN A 130 37.94 12.42 -32.76
N ILE A 131 38.53 12.07 -31.62
CA ILE A 131 37.77 11.76 -30.41
C ILE A 131 37.14 13.00 -29.78
N ASP A 132 37.71 14.20 -29.96
CA ASP A 132 37.11 15.43 -29.43
C ASP A 132 35.77 15.78 -30.12
N ASP A 133 35.60 15.38 -31.39
CA ASP A 133 34.35 15.57 -32.13
C ASP A 133 33.29 14.53 -31.68
N ILE A 134 33.70 13.28 -31.46
CA ILE A 134 32.84 12.26 -30.80
C ILE A 134 32.41 12.74 -29.42
N CYS A 135 33.34 13.26 -28.61
CA CYS A 135 33.04 13.76 -27.27
C CYS A 135 32.05 14.94 -27.31
N GLN A 136 32.14 15.84 -28.28
CA GLN A 136 31.19 16.94 -28.45
C GLN A 136 29.79 16.46 -28.83
N GLU A 137 29.67 15.57 -29.82
CA GLU A 137 28.38 15.02 -30.25
C GLU A 137 27.76 14.12 -29.18
N LEU A 138 28.55 13.26 -28.55
CA LEU A 138 28.13 12.45 -27.41
C LEU A 138 27.66 13.34 -26.25
N GLN A 139 28.34 14.46 -25.98
CA GLN A 139 27.90 15.42 -24.96
C GLN A 139 26.59 16.12 -25.36
N LEU A 140 26.34 16.37 -26.65
CA LEU A 140 25.08 16.92 -27.14
C LEU A 140 23.94 15.91 -27.00
N ASP A 141 24.13 14.67 -27.41
CA ASP A 141 23.12 13.62 -27.27
C ASP A 141 22.86 13.30 -25.79
N ILE A 142 23.88 13.13 -24.95
CA ILE A 142 23.70 12.94 -23.50
C ILE A 142 22.96 14.12 -22.86
N LYS A 143 23.19 15.37 -23.30
CA LYS A 143 22.38 16.53 -22.87
C LYS A 143 20.90 16.35 -23.25
N GLN A 144 20.58 15.88 -24.46
CA GLN A 144 19.19 15.64 -24.89
C GLN A 144 18.46 14.59 -24.03
N TYR A 145 19.13 13.54 -23.56
CA TYR A 145 18.52 12.54 -22.67
C TYR A 145 18.43 12.97 -21.19
N HIS A 146 19.19 13.99 -20.79
CA HIS A 146 19.18 14.53 -19.42
C HIS A 146 18.30 15.76 -19.19
N GLN A 147 17.94 16.46 -20.26
CA GLN A 147 17.23 17.72 -20.15
C GLN A 147 15.74 17.52 -19.79
N ASP A 148 15.36 18.15 -18.68
CA ASP A 148 14.02 18.67 -18.40
C ASP A 148 12.87 17.76 -17.96
N TRP A 149 13.14 16.54 -17.48
CA TRP A 149 12.13 15.75 -16.73
C TRP A 149 11.97 16.27 -15.29
N ILE A 150 11.42 17.49 -15.15
CA ILE A 150 10.96 18.02 -13.86
C ILE A 150 9.76 17.22 -13.37
N ALA A 151 9.75 16.86 -12.09
CA ALA A 151 8.59 16.23 -11.46
C ALA A 151 7.38 17.18 -11.49
N ILE A 152 6.25 16.70 -12.01
CA ILE A 152 5.01 17.45 -12.13
C ILE A 152 3.88 16.72 -11.40
N SER A 153 3.04 17.46 -10.67
CA SER A 153 1.81 16.94 -10.07
C SER A 153 0.57 17.60 -10.69
N PHE A 154 -0.58 16.93 -10.63
CA PHE A 154 -1.83 17.34 -11.26
C PHE A 154 -3.03 17.23 -10.30
N ILE A 155 -3.97 18.17 -10.37
CA ILE A 155 -5.28 18.15 -9.69
C ILE A 155 -6.36 18.46 -10.72
N THR A 156 -7.23 17.50 -11.01
CA THR A 156 -8.37 17.64 -11.94
C THR A 156 -9.57 18.32 -11.30
N VAL A 157 -10.32 19.15 -12.05
CA VAL A 157 -11.59 19.71 -11.57
C VAL A 157 -12.69 18.65 -11.65
N ASN A 158 -13.13 18.14 -10.50
CA ASN A 158 -14.39 17.40 -10.43
C ASN A 158 -15.55 18.41 -10.30
N GLU A 159 -16.47 18.45 -11.27
CA GLU A 159 -17.68 19.31 -11.25
C GLU A 159 -18.69 18.98 -10.14
N MET A 160 -18.38 18.02 -9.26
CA MET A 160 -19.14 17.71 -8.04
C MET A 160 -18.44 18.20 -6.75
N ALA A 161 -17.38 19.01 -6.86
CA ALA A 161 -16.75 19.69 -5.73
C ALA A 161 -17.58 20.92 -5.29
N SER A 162 -18.82 20.69 -4.87
CA SER A 162 -19.36 21.50 -3.78
C SER A 162 -18.43 21.36 -2.56
N THR A 163 -18.37 22.38 -1.72
CA THR A 163 -17.29 22.65 -0.73
C THR A 163 -17.01 21.57 0.32
N ASP A 164 -17.75 20.47 0.32
CA ASP A 164 -17.88 19.56 1.46
C ASP A 164 -17.09 18.24 1.30
N ASN A 165 -16.48 17.96 0.14
CA ASN A 165 -15.78 16.69 -0.11
C ASN A 165 -14.30 16.84 -0.54
N LEU A 166 -13.60 17.80 0.06
CA LEU A 166 -12.17 18.10 -0.14
C LEU A 166 -11.20 17.01 0.35
N ASN A 167 -11.71 15.85 0.80
CA ASN A 167 -10.91 14.68 1.20
C ASN A 167 -10.40 13.86 0.01
N GLN A 168 -10.68 14.29 -1.23
CA GLN A 168 -10.26 13.63 -2.47
C GLN A 168 -8.96 14.20 -3.09
N LEU A 169 -8.44 15.31 -2.57
CA LEU A 169 -7.19 15.90 -3.07
C LEU A 169 -5.98 15.10 -2.57
N ASP A 170 -5.10 14.71 -3.51
CA ASP A 170 -3.88 13.97 -3.19
C ASP A 170 -2.93 14.82 -2.34
N PRO A 171 -2.62 14.43 -1.08
CA PRO A 171 -1.72 15.18 -0.22
C PRO A 171 -0.29 15.30 -0.75
N THR A 172 0.11 14.46 -1.70
CA THR A 172 1.44 14.52 -2.32
C THR A 172 1.61 15.75 -3.23
N PHE A 173 0.53 16.42 -3.65
CA PHE A 173 0.62 17.64 -4.46
C PHE A 173 1.37 18.76 -3.72
N MET A 174 0.99 19.07 -2.47
CA MET A 174 1.63 20.12 -1.66
C MET A 174 2.92 19.66 -0.96
N TYR A 175 3.35 18.41 -1.15
CA TYR A 175 4.52 17.84 -0.47
C TYR A 175 5.79 18.69 -0.71
N THR A 176 5.99 19.18 -1.93
CA THR A 176 7.18 19.98 -2.28
C THR A 176 7.15 21.41 -1.74
N GLN A 177 5.98 22.02 -1.53
CA GLN A 177 5.86 23.29 -0.79
C GLN A 177 6.27 23.10 0.68
N LEU A 178 5.80 22.04 1.33
CA LEU A 178 6.14 21.76 2.72
C LEU A 178 7.61 21.35 2.88
N PHE A 179 8.16 20.60 1.93
CA PHE A 179 9.58 20.29 1.91
C PHE A 179 10.42 21.57 1.80
N LYS A 180 10.05 22.50 0.92
CA LYS A 180 10.64 23.85 0.84
C LYS A 180 10.50 24.65 2.14
N GLU A 181 9.33 24.66 2.79
CA GLU A 181 9.18 25.28 4.13
C GLU A 181 10.21 24.69 5.12
N ILE A 182 10.29 23.36 5.20
CA ILE A 182 11.20 22.65 6.11
C ILE A 182 12.67 22.97 5.81
N LEU A 183 13.07 23.05 4.53
CA LEU A 183 14.42 23.46 4.13
C LEU A 183 14.76 24.89 4.53
N LEU A 184 13.81 25.81 4.40
CA LEU A 184 13.97 27.22 4.76
C LEU A 184 14.07 27.43 6.28
N ASP A 185 13.33 26.64 7.06
CA ASP A 185 13.40 26.61 8.53
C ASP A 185 14.74 26.04 9.06
N MET A 186 15.49 25.27 8.25
CA MET A 186 16.70 24.60 8.71
C MET A 186 17.95 25.49 8.72
N GLN A 187 18.56 25.57 9.91
CA GLN A 187 19.91 26.09 10.08
C GLN A 187 20.90 25.13 9.40
N HIS A 188 21.75 25.72 8.58
CA HIS A 188 22.91 25.08 7.94
C HIS A 188 24.03 26.12 7.99
N ASP A 189 25.19 25.69 8.43
CA ASP A 189 26.43 26.47 8.64
C ASP A 189 27.52 26.02 7.65
N GLU A 190 28.77 26.44 7.87
CA GLU A 190 29.90 26.02 7.04
C GLU A 190 30.21 24.51 7.11
N GLN A 191 29.71 23.80 8.14
CA GLN A 191 29.93 22.36 8.27
C GLN A 191 29.14 21.58 7.21
N ALA A 192 27.94 22.04 6.85
CA ALA A 192 27.13 21.44 5.78
C ALA A 192 27.87 21.44 4.42
N ASN A 193 28.59 22.51 4.09
CA ASN A 193 29.39 22.58 2.87
C ASN A 193 30.50 21.51 2.86
N LYS A 194 31.19 21.32 4.00
CA LYS A 194 32.27 20.33 4.16
C LYS A 194 31.73 18.90 4.11
N GLU A 195 30.58 18.65 4.71
CA GLU A 195 29.89 17.35 4.62
C GLU A 195 29.51 17.02 3.18
N PHE A 196 28.97 17.99 2.43
CA PHE A 196 28.64 17.81 1.01
C PHE A 196 29.86 17.54 0.12
N ILE A 197 30.96 18.28 0.33
CA ILE A 197 32.23 18.05 -0.38
C ILE A 197 32.77 16.65 -0.08
N THR A 198 32.72 16.22 1.19
CA THR A 198 33.15 14.88 1.62
C THR A 198 32.27 13.80 0.99
N TYR A 199 30.94 13.96 1.03
CA TYR A 199 29.98 13.09 0.37
C TYR A 199 30.25 12.93 -1.13
N CYS A 200 30.56 14.03 -1.83
CA CYS A 200 30.88 13.99 -3.25
C CYS A 200 32.19 13.24 -3.55
N ARG A 201 33.23 13.46 -2.73
CA ARG A 201 34.52 12.76 -2.82
C ARG A 201 34.39 11.26 -2.54
N ASP A 202 33.62 10.87 -1.52
CA ASP A 202 33.42 9.46 -1.12
C ASP A 202 32.62 8.63 -2.14
N ARG A 203 31.76 9.29 -2.92
CA ARG A 203 30.87 8.65 -3.92
C ARG A 203 31.30 8.82 -5.37
N ASP A 204 32.35 9.61 -5.63
CA ASP A 204 32.84 9.95 -6.97
C ASP A 204 31.72 10.47 -7.89
N CYS A 205 30.84 11.29 -7.33
CA CYS A 205 29.55 11.63 -7.95
C CYS A 205 29.54 12.98 -8.69
N VAL A 206 30.59 13.77 -8.49
CA VAL A 206 30.89 15.03 -9.18
C VAL A 206 32.40 15.04 -9.45
N SER A 207 32.82 15.42 -10.66
CA SER A 207 34.25 15.45 -11.03
C SER A 207 35.09 16.21 -9.99
N PRO A 208 36.25 15.65 -9.55
CA PRO A 208 37.13 16.30 -8.58
C PRO A 208 37.49 17.75 -8.92
N LYS A 209 37.70 18.06 -10.21
CA LYS A 209 37.95 19.42 -10.72
C LYS A 209 36.85 20.41 -10.33
N TYR A 210 35.58 19.99 -10.35
CA TYR A 210 34.45 20.84 -9.98
C TYR A 210 34.23 20.91 -8.47
N ILE A 211 34.52 19.83 -7.73
CA ILE A 211 34.47 19.84 -6.25
C ILE A 211 35.56 20.73 -5.65
N ASP A 212 36.80 20.63 -6.14
CA ASP A 212 37.91 21.48 -5.69
C ASP A 212 37.69 22.96 -6.06
N ARG A 213 36.87 23.24 -7.08
CA ARG A 213 36.41 24.59 -7.43
C ARG A 213 35.29 25.04 -6.50
N PHE A 214 34.29 24.19 -6.25
CA PHE A 214 33.19 24.46 -5.33
C PHE A 214 33.70 24.77 -3.92
N GLU A 215 34.65 24.00 -3.41
CA GLU A 215 35.30 24.20 -2.10
C GLU A 215 35.99 25.58 -1.97
N LYS A 216 36.49 26.14 -3.08
CA LYS A 216 37.21 27.44 -3.09
C LYS A 216 36.33 28.63 -3.43
N GLU A 217 35.32 28.44 -4.29
CA GLU A 217 34.55 29.53 -4.92
C GLU A 217 33.06 29.56 -4.50
N TYR A 218 32.56 28.63 -3.67
CA TYR A 218 31.15 28.67 -3.23
C TYR A 218 30.78 29.91 -2.41
N SER A 219 31.72 30.46 -1.62
CA SER A 219 31.48 31.66 -0.81
C SER A 219 31.63 32.97 -1.59
N SER A 220 32.29 32.97 -2.75
CA SER A 220 32.50 34.15 -3.60
C SER A 220 31.50 34.23 -4.75
N GLN A 221 30.98 33.09 -5.22
CA GLN A 221 29.93 33.01 -6.23
C GLN A 221 28.54 32.86 -5.60
N SER A 222 27.50 33.07 -6.40
CA SER A 222 26.11 32.86 -5.96
C SER A 222 25.70 31.38 -6.04
N ALA A 223 24.68 30.98 -5.28
CA ALA A 223 24.12 29.64 -5.35
C ALA A 223 23.34 29.44 -6.67
N ILE A 224 22.72 30.51 -7.19
CA ILE A 224 22.13 30.55 -8.53
C ILE A 224 23.19 30.35 -9.62
N TRP A 225 24.38 30.94 -9.46
CA TRP A 225 25.51 30.72 -10.36
C TRP A 225 25.91 29.25 -10.36
N TRP A 226 26.07 28.62 -9.19
CA TRP A 226 26.36 27.18 -9.08
C TRP A 226 25.23 26.27 -9.57
N TYR A 227 23.97 26.72 -9.51
CA TYR A 227 22.82 25.99 -10.03
C TYR A 227 22.78 26.01 -11.58
N THR A 228 23.22 27.11 -12.19
CA THR A 228 23.30 27.28 -13.65
C THR A 228 24.65 26.89 -14.25
N PHE A 229 25.69 26.76 -13.42
CA PHE A 229 27.03 26.36 -13.86
C PHE A 229 27.04 24.91 -14.36
N PRO A 230 27.61 24.62 -15.55
CA PRO A 230 27.64 23.28 -16.15
C PRO A 230 28.50 22.30 -15.32
N SER A 231 27.87 21.74 -14.31
CA SER A 231 28.41 20.78 -13.35
C SER A 231 27.32 19.78 -12.98
N ASN A 232 27.73 18.60 -12.50
CA ASN A 232 26.79 17.56 -12.10
C ASN A 232 25.91 17.94 -10.89
N ILE A 233 26.14 19.11 -10.26
CA ILE A 233 25.37 19.62 -9.12
C ILE A 233 23.90 19.86 -9.51
N TYR A 234 23.64 20.52 -10.65
CA TYR A 234 22.28 20.73 -11.17
C TYR A 234 21.53 19.40 -11.39
N TYR A 235 22.22 18.43 -12.00
CA TYR A 235 21.64 17.11 -12.28
C TYR A 235 21.35 16.34 -11.00
N MET A 236 22.35 16.22 -10.11
CA MET A 236 22.23 15.55 -8.80
C MET A 236 21.06 16.10 -7.99
N LEU A 237 20.92 17.44 -7.97
CA LEU A 237 19.83 18.12 -7.29
C LEU A 237 18.47 17.78 -7.87
N ASN A 238 18.29 17.98 -9.19
CA ASN A 238 17.00 17.74 -9.85
C ASN A 238 16.61 16.25 -9.83
N TYR A 239 17.58 15.35 -9.93
CA TYR A 239 17.40 13.92 -9.72
C TYR A 239 16.84 13.64 -8.32
N ALA A 240 17.51 14.14 -7.27
CA ALA A 240 17.13 13.88 -5.89
C ALA A 240 15.76 14.46 -5.52
N LEU A 241 15.42 15.65 -6.03
CA LEU A 241 14.10 16.24 -5.87
C LEU A 241 13.00 15.41 -6.57
N ARG A 242 13.30 14.85 -7.74
CA ARG A 242 12.37 14.00 -8.52
C ARG A 242 12.16 12.63 -7.86
N THR A 243 13.21 11.98 -7.38
CA THR A 243 13.17 10.62 -6.81
C THR A 243 12.93 10.58 -5.30
N LEU A 244 12.99 11.74 -4.64
CA LEU A 244 13.07 11.88 -3.18
C LEU A 244 14.20 11.03 -2.59
N ASP A 245 15.38 11.15 -3.19
CA ASP A 245 16.61 10.55 -2.66
C ASP A 245 16.99 11.25 -1.35
N ALA A 246 16.71 10.58 -0.23
CA ALA A 246 16.85 11.15 1.11
C ALA A 246 18.31 11.53 1.44
N ASP A 247 19.28 10.83 0.87
CA ASP A 247 20.70 11.01 1.15
C ASP A 247 21.27 12.22 0.42
N ILE A 248 20.98 12.33 -0.89
CA ILE A 248 21.34 13.54 -1.64
C ILE A 248 20.58 14.75 -1.07
N ILE A 249 19.30 14.61 -0.73
CA ILE A 249 18.50 15.69 -0.10
C ILE A 249 19.11 16.15 1.22
N ILE A 250 19.54 15.24 2.10
CA ILE A 250 20.18 15.61 3.37
C ILE A 250 21.46 16.42 3.11
N ASN A 251 22.34 15.91 2.25
CA ASN A 251 23.65 16.54 2.03
C ASN A 251 23.57 17.79 1.14
N MET A 252 22.52 17.99 0.34
CA MET A 252 22.30 19.20 -0.49
C MET A 252 21.29 20.20 0.11
N GLY A 253 20.74 19.95 1.31
CA GLY A 253 19.70 20.78 1.93
C GLY A 253 20.10 22.26 2.07
N PHE A 254 21.37 22.54 2.38
CA PHE A 254 21.91 23.90 2.46
C PHE A 254 21.85 24.61 1.10
N PHE A 255 22.22 23.92 0.02
CA PHE A 255 22.28 24.47 -1.32
C PHE A 255 20.86 24.78 -1.85
N LEU A 256 19.90 23.89 -1.64
CA LEU A 256 18.48 24.13 -1.92
C LEU A 256 17.99 25.41 -1.23
N ARG A 257 18.26 25.53 0.08
CA ARG A 257 17.90 26.70 0.89
C ARG A 257 18.54 27.98 0.37
N ASP A 258 19.81 27.94 -0.02
CA ASP A 258 20.57 29.11 -0.47
C ASP A 258 20.10 29.59 -1.86
N VAL A 259 19.81 28.67 -2.79
CA VAL A 259 19.17 29.01 -4.08
C VAL A 259 17.80 29.67 -3.84
N HIS A 260 16.95 29.09 -2.99
CA HIS A 260 15.66 29.70 -2.65
C HIS A 260 15.79 31.12 -2.07
N LYS A 261 16.70 31.31 -1.10
CA LYS A 261 16.93 32.62 -0.47
C LYS A 261 17.42 33.66 -1.48
N GLN A 262 18.25 33.27 -2.44
CA GLN A 262 18.74 34.19 -3.48
C GLN A 262 17.64 34.55 -4.48
N ILE A 263 16.80 33.59 -4.91
CA ILE A 263 15.61 33.89 -5.73
C ILE A 263 14.67 34.85 -4.99
N GLU A 264 14.42 34.63 -3.70
CA GLU A 264 13.55 35.51 -2.90
C GLU A 264 14.15 36.93 -2.71
N GLN A 265 15.46 37.04 -2.54
CA GLN A 265 16.16 38.33 -2.46
C GLN A 265 16.13 39.08 -3.79
N LEU A 266 16.30 38.39 -4.92
CA LEU A 266 16.18 38.98 -6.25
C LEU A 266 14.74 39.40 -6.54
N TYR A 267 13.75 38.54 -6.26
CA TYR A 267 12.33 38.87 -6.40
C TYR A 267 11.99 40.15 -5.64
N LYS A 268 12.43 40.30 -4.39
CA LYS A 268 12.22 41.53 -3.58
C LYS A 268 12.85 42.78 -4.18
N LYS A 269 13.95 42.66 -4.94
CA LYS A 269 14.58 43.78 -5.68
C LYS A 269 13.83 44.09 -6.99
N GLN A 270 13.42 43.06 -7.73
CA GLN A 270 12.85 43.17 -9.08
C GLN A 270 11.32 43.36 -9.09
N VAL A 271 10.57 43.02 -8.04
CA VAL A 271 9.10 43.06 -8.02
C VAL A 271 8.51 44.44 -8.41
N ASN A 272 9.25 45.52 -8.14
CA ASN A 272 8.85 46.88 -8.50
C ASN A 272 9.14 47.25 -9.98
N SER A 273 10.06 46.56 -10.68
CA SER A 273 10.38 46.86 -12.09
C SER A 273 9.41 46.22 -13.08
N TYR A 274 8.61 45.22 -12.67
CA TYR A 274 7.60 44.57 -13.55
C TYR A 274 6.30 45.39 -13.73
N GLU A 275 6.22 46.63 -13.23
CA GLU A 275 5.06 47.55 -13.33
C GLU A 275 3.67 46.99 -12.93
N ARG A 276 3.63 45.82 -12.27
CA ARG A 276 2.41 45.01 -12.06
C ARG A 276 1.67 44.58 -13.33
N LYS A 277 2.35 44.51 -14.47
CA LYS A 277 1.76 44.03 -15.73
C LYS A 277 2.04 42.54 -15.88
N PRO A 278 1.04 41.71 -16.25
CA PRO A 278 1.29 40.33 -16.62
C PRO A 278 2.24 40.22 -17.81
N PHE A 279 3.15 39.24 -17.77
CA PHE A 279 4.09 38.96 -18.85
C PHE A 279 4.14 37.46 -19.16
N LEU A 280 4.66 37.11 -20.33
CA LEU A 280 4.79 35.72 -20.77
C LEU A 280 6.22 35.21 -20.56
N VAL A 281 6.33 33.98 -20.07
CA VAL A 281 7.54 33.17 -20.13
C VAL A 281 7.22 31.82 -20.76
N TYR A 282 8.25 31.15 -21.28
CA TYR A 282 8.13 29.93 -22.05
C TYR A 282 8.99 28.83 -21.45
N ARG A 283 8.56 27.58 -21.63
CA ARG A 283 9.38 26.40 -21.34
C ARG A 283 8.99 25.27 -22.27
N GLY A 284 9.96 24.74 -23.02
CA GLY A 284 9.80 23.46 -23.71
C GLY A 284 10.37 22.33 -22.89
N GLN A 285 9.72 21.18 -22.91
CA GLN A 285 10.26 19.92 -22.38
C GLN A 285 9.51 18.71 -22.94
N GLY A 286 10.06 17.52 -22.69
CA GLY A 286 9.33 16.27 -22.84
C GLY A 286 8.39 15.98 -21.66
N LEU A 287 7.30 15.30 -21.95
CA LEU A 287 6.50 14.55 -20.97
C LEU A 287 6.32 13.11 -21.47
N MET A 288 6.33 12.13 -20.56
CA MET A 288 5.86 10.78 -20.90
C MET A 288 4.41 10.81 -21.39
N LYS A 289 4.05 9.98 -22.37
CA LYS A 289 2.65 9.86 -22.84
C LYS A 289 1.65 9.70 -21.69
N SER A 290 1.98 8.91 -20.68
CA SER A 290 1.15 8.69 -19.49
C SER A 290 0.97 9.93 -18.60
N ASP A 291 1.94 10.83 -18.54
CA ASP A 291 1.83 12.12 -17.84
C ASP A 291 1.16 13.19 -18.70
N PHE A 292 1.35 13.14 -20.02
CA PHE A 292 0.61 13.98 -20.96
C PHE A 292 -0.91 13.66 -20.94
N GLU A 293 -1.29 12.38 -20.83
CA GLU A 293 -2.69 11.99 -20.61
C GLU A 293 -3.28 12.56 -19.30
N LYS A 294 -2.48 12.67 -18.23
CA LYS A 294 -2.91 13.31 -16.97
C LYS A 294 -3.09 14.81 -17.18
N LEU A 295 -2.14 15.46 -17.86
CA LEU A 295 -2.23 16.88 -18.22
C LEU A 295 -3.50 17.18 -19.04
N GLN A 296 -3.82 16.37 -20.04
CA GLN A 296 -5.07 16.50 -20.82
C GLN A 296 -6.33 16.41 -19.94
N LYS A 297 -6.37 15.48 -18.99
CA LYS A 297 -7.46 15.33 -18.00
C LYS A 297 -7.51 16.48 -16.98
N THR A 298 -6.46 17.30 -16.89
CA THR A 298 -6.28 18.38 -15.90
C THR A 298 -6.68 19.76 -16.44
N LYS A 299 -7.24 19.85 -17.66
CA LYS A 299 -7.74 21.12 -18.23
C LYS A 299 -8.70 21.85 -17.26
N GLY A 300 -8.42 23.12 -16.96
CA GLY A 300 -9.12 23.94 -15.97
C GLY A 300 -8.69 23.72 -14.50
N GLY A 301 -7.97 22.63 -14.22
CA GLY A 301 -7.43 22.25 -12.93
C GLY A 301 -6.06 22.86 -12.64
N LEU A 302 -5.35 22.27 -11.67
CA LEU A 302 -4.04 22.76 -11.21
C LEU A 302 -2.91 21.80 -11.57
N MET A 303 -1.75 22.36 -11.86
CA MET A 303 -0.51 21.65 -12.18
C MET A 303 0.64 22.30 -11.41
N SER A 304 1.48 21.52 -10.72
CA SER A 304 2.67 22.04 -10.04
C SER A 304 3.96 21.56 -10.68
N PHE A 305 4.93 22.45 -10.86
CA PHE A 305 6.32 22.09 -11.07
C PHE A 305 6.99 21.94 -9.70
N ASN A 306 7.48 20.74 -9.40
CA ASN A 306 7.91 20.37 -8.05
C ASN A 306 9.39 20.69 -7.76
N ASN A 307 10.17 21.01 -8.78
CA ASN A 307 11.55 21.51 -8.67
C ASN A 307 11.59 23.03 -8.93
N PHE A 308 12.77 23.64 -8.83
CA PHE A 308 12.99 24.98 -9.39
C PHE A 308 12.66 24.95 -10.88
N LEU A 309 11.93 25.95 -11.34
CA LEU A 309 11.39 26.01 -12.69
C LEU A 309 12.15 27.10 -13.45
N SER A 310 13.02 26.67 -14.36
CA SER A 310 13.71 27.52 -15.32
C SER A 310 12.83 27.78 -16.54
N THR A 311 12.72 29.03 -16.96
CA THR A 311 11.90 29.50 -18.09
C THR A 311 12.61 30.59 -18.88
N SER A 312 12.33 30.68 -20.18
CA SER A 312 12.88 31.69 -21.07
C SER A 312 11.89 32.81 -21.35
N THR A 313 12.37 34.03 -21.55
CA THR A 313 11.56 35.08 -22.22
C THR A 313 11.45 34.86 -23.73
N ASP A 314 12.29 34.02 -24.34
CA ASP A 314 12.27 33.70 -25.77
C ASP A 314 11.48 32.42 -26.06
N LYS A 315 10.42 32.54 -26.85
CA LYS A 315 9.61 31.41 -27.32
C LYS A 315 10.41 30.45 -28.21
N GLY A 316 11.36 30.96 -29.00
CA GLY A 316 12.16 30.17 -29.94
C GLY A 316 13.11 29.20 -29.23
N VAL A 317 13.81 29.69 -28.20
CA VAL A 317 14.69 28.84 -27.36
C VAL A 317 13.87 27.72 -26.70
N SER A 318 12.74 28.07 -26.08
CA SER A 318 11.85 27.09 -25.46
C SER A 318 11.25 26.10 -26.47
N LEU A 319 10.84 26.56 -27.66
CA LEU A 319 10.31 25.68 -28.70
C LEU A 319 11.35 24.63 -29.13
N GLY A 320 12.63 25.00 -29.21
CA GLY A 320 13.72 24.06 -29.52
C GLY A 320 13.77 22.85 -28.58
N PHE A 321 13.60 23.06 -27.27
CA PHE A 321 13.55 21.97 -26.28
C PHE A 321 12.30 21.07 -26.44
N ALA A 322 11.13 21.68 -26.70
CA ALA A 322 9.90 20.92 -26.95
C ALA A 322 9.99 20.10 -28.26
N GLU A 323 10.55 20.67 -29.32
CA GLU A 323 10.77 20.00 -30.59
C GLU A 323 11.77 18.84 -30.45
N CYS A 324 12.88 19.03 -29.74
CA CYS A 324 13.85 17.98 -29.48
C CYS A 324 13.19 16.80 -28.75
N ALA A 325 12.42 17.07 -27.69
CA ALA A 325 11.71 16.04 -26.95
C ALA A 325 10.65 15.28 -27.79
N SER A 326 10.04 15.93 -28.78
CA SER A 326 9.08 15.28 -29.71
C SER A 326 9.70 14.23 -30.65
N THR A 327 11.03 14.09 -30.65
CA THR A 327 11.75 13.03 -31.39
C THR A 327 12.07 11.79 -30.55
N ILE A 328 11.84 11.86 -29.22
CA ILE A 328 12.15 10.77 -28.28
C ILE A 328 10.96 9.79 -28.22
N PRO A 329 11.18 8.47 -28.40
CA PRO A 329 10.13 7.47 -28.25
C PRO A 329 9.36 7.59 -26.92
N ASP A 330 8.06 7.37 -26.98
CA ASP A 330 7.10 7.43 -25.85
C ASP A 330 7.04 8.74 -25.05
N THR A 331 7.67 9.79 -25.59
CA THR A 331 7.62 11.17 -25.10
C THR A 331 6.69 12.02 -25.97
N VAL A 332 6.13 13.07 -25.40
CA VAL A 332 5.39 14.14 -26.08
C VAL A 332 6.13 15.45 -25.81
N GLY A 333 6.50 16.17 -26.86
CA GLY A 333 7.05 17.51 -26.76
C GLY A 333 5.96 18.51 -26.36
N VAL A 334 6.19 19.26 -25.28
CA VAL A 334 5.26 20.26 -24.78
C VAL A 334 5.95 21.60 -24.63
N LEU A 335 5.41 22.61 -25.33
CA LEU A 335 5.73 24.02 -25.11
C LEU A 335 4.70 24.64 -24.16
N PHE A 336 5.11 24.88 -22.93
CA PHE A 336 4.34 25.65 -21.96
C PHE A 336 4.46 27.15 -22.26
N ILE A 337 3.32 27.82 -22.35
CA ILE A 337 3.18 29.27 -22.50
C ILE A 337 2.59 29.78 -21.19
N MET A 338 3.42 30.40 -20.36
CA MET A 338 3.08 30.73 -18.97
C MET A 338 2.80 32.23 -18.81
N SER A 339 1.58 32.56 -18.38
CA SER A 339 1.18 33.92 -18.00
C SER A 339 1.49 34.16 -16.52
N ILE A 340 2.39 35.11 -16.27
CA ILE A 340 2.93 35.44 -14.96
C ILE A 340 2.34 36.78 -14.52
N ASP A 341 1.52 36.78 -13.47
CA ASP A 341 1.09 37.99 -12.78
C ASP A 341 2.05 38.29 -11.61
N PRO A 342 2.90 39.34 -11.71
CA PRO A 342 3.86 39.69 -10.65
C PRO A 342 3.21 40.17 -9.34
N SER A 343 1.89 40.40 -9.30
CA SER A 343 1.16 40.72 -8.07
C SER A 343 0.94 39.52 -7.16
N ILE A 344 1.06 38.29 -7.69
CA ILE A 344 1.00 37.04 -6.91
C ILE A 344 2.31 36.88 -6.13
N LYS A 345 2.21 36.99 -4.79
CA LYS A 345 3.38 36.99 -3.89
C LYS A 345 3.78 35.61 -3.34
N SER A 346 2.95 34.59 -3.54
CA SER A 346 3.17 33.25 -2.95
C SER A 346 4.34 32.50 -3.59
N THR A 347 4.66 32.79 -4.85
CA THR A 347 5.75 32.16 -5.60
C THR A 347 6.83 33.17 -5.95
N PRO A 348 7.99 33.18 -5.26
CA PRO A 348 9.14 33.97 -5.67
C PRO A 348 9.73 33.49 -6.99
N PHE A 349 10.01 34.44 -7.89
CA PHE A 349 10.71 34.24 -9.16
C PHE A 349 11.64 35.43 -9.44
N ALA A 350 12.67 35.24 -10.27
CA ALA A 350 13.56 36.33 -10.64
C ALA A 350 14.18 36.13 -12.03
N SER A 351 14.45 37.23 -12.73
CA SER A 351 15.44 37.23 -13.81
C SER A 351 16.82 37.00 -13.21
N ILE A 352 17.54 35.98 -13.70
CA ILE A 352 18.85 35.59 -13.16
C ILE A 352 20.02 35.93 -14.08
N LYS A 353 19.77 36.70 -15.15
CA LYS A 353 20.75 37.09 -16.17
C LYS A 353 22.08 37.63 -15.63
N GLU A 354 22.04 38.39 -14.53
CA GLU A 354 23.24 38.97 -13.88
C GLU A 354 23.96 38.01 -12.90
N MET A 355 23.37 36.86 -12.61
CA MET A 355 23.88 35.89 -11.61
C MET A 355 24.05 34.47 -12.16
N SER A 356 23.56 34.20 -13.37
CA SER A 356 23.69 32.92 -14.07
C SER A 356 25.12 32.72 -14.58
N ALA A 357 25.58 31.47 -14.63
CA ALA A 357 26.78 31.10 -15.36
C ALA A 357 26.58 31.08 -16.89
N ALA A 358 25.33 31.13 -17.36
CA ALA A 358 24.96 31.19 -18.76
C ALA A 358 24.64 32.64 -19.18
N GLU A 359 25.65 33.39 -19.61
CA GLU A 359 25.56 34.84 -19.91
C GLU A 359 24.67 35.21 -21.13
N ARG A 360 24.14 34.22 -21.87
CA ARG A 360 23.57 34.43 -23.21
C ARG A 360 22.03 34.52 -23.26
N GLU A 361 21.34 34.17 -22.19
CA GLU A 361 19.87 34.06 -22.18
C GLU A 361 19.26 34.86 -21.02
N GLU A 362 18.07 35.43 -21.25
CA GLU A 362 17.28 36.07 -20.19
C GLU A 362 16.33 35.05 -19.54
N GLU A 363 16.92 34.28 -18.64
CA GLU A 363 16.25 33.22 -17.87
C GLU A 363 15.49 33.81 -16.67
N ILE A 364 14.21 33.45 -16.54
CA ILE A 364 13.41 33.67 -15.33
C ILE A 364 13.36 32.35 -14.54
N LEU A 365 13.97 32.35 -13.36
CA LEU A 365 14.03 31.21 -12.46
C LEU A 365 12.98 31.34 -11.34
N PHE A 366 12.13 30.33 -11.20
CA PHE A 366 11.11 30.22 -10.17
C PHE A 366 11.56 29.30 -9.03
N SER A 367 11.13 29.64 -7.82
CA SER A 367 11.19 28.76 -6.65
C SER A 367 10.58 27.37 -6.92
N MET A 368 11.10 26.33 -6.26
CA MET A 368 10.38 25.05 -6.12
C MET A 368 8.92 25.23 -5.70
N HIS A 369 8.09 24.29 -6.15
CA HIS A 369 6.64 24.27 -6.01
C HIS A 369 5.98 25.54 -6.58
N THR A 370 6.05 25.67 -7.90
CA THR A 370 5.29 26.69 -8.64
C THR A 370 4.02 26.07 -9.20
N VAL A 371 2.87 26.64 -8.87
CA VAL A 371 1.55 26.11 -9.27
C VAL A 371 0.92 26.98 -10.35
N PHE A 372 0.41 26.32 -11.38
CA PHE A 372 -0.32 26.94 -12.48
C PHE A 372 -1.71 26.34 -12.61
N ARG A 373 -2.66 27.14 -13.08
CA ARG A 373 -3.94 26.68 -13.61
C ARG A 373 -3.76 26.32 -15.08
N VAL A 374 -4.21 25.12 -15.46
CA VAL A 374 -4.05 24.60 -16.83
C VAL A 374 -5.14 25.19 -17.73
N GLY A 375 -4.73 25.96 -18.73
CA GLY A 375 -5.59 26.62 -19.71
C GLY A 375 -5.87 25.76 -20.93
N VAL A 376 -5.72 26.33 -22.12
CA VAL A 376 -5.94 25.62 -23.38
C VAL A 376 -4.75 24.71 -23.71
N ILE A 377 -5.05 23.51 -24.21
CA ILE A 377 -4.08 22.54 -24.75
C ILE A 377 -4.40 22.41 -26.24
N GLN A 378 -3.41 22.67 -27.10
CA GLN A 378 -3.52 22.60 -28.56
C GLN A 378 -2.38 21.76 -29.13
N GLN A 379 -2.67 20.96 -30.15
CA GLN A 379 -1.63 20.33 -30.98
C GLN A 379 -1.08 21.38 -31.95
N THR A 380 0.21 21.32 -32.25
CA THR A 380 0.83 22.21 -33.24
C THR A 380 0.72 21.60 -34.63
N ASP A 381 0.22 22.37 -35.60
CA ASP A 381 0.06 21.89 -36.97
C ASP A 381 1.39 21.36 -37.55
N ASN A 382 1.35 20.13 -38.09
CA ASN A 382 2.43 19.37 -38.74
C ASN A 382 3.35 18.46 -37.88
N ARG A 383 3.12 18.24 -36.58
CA ARG A 383 3.78 17.14 -35.83
C ARG A 383 2.84 16.43 -34.84
N ASP A 384 2.77 15.11 -34.89
CA ASP A 384 1.87 14.29 -34.05
C ASP A 384 2.22 14.28 -32.56
N GLN A 385 3.43 14.72 -32.19
CA GLN A 385 3.97 14.62 -30.83
C GLN A 385 4.37 15.99 -30.25
N LEU A 386 3.83 17.11 -30.77
CA LEU A 386 4.17 18.47 -30.33
C LEU A 386 2.94 19.31 -29.97
N TYR A 387 2.85 19.74 -28.71
CA TYR A 387 1.69 20.46 -28.16
C TYR A 387 2.08 21.80 -27.52
N GLN A 388 1.17 22.77 -27.59
CA GLN A 388 1.23 24.03 -26.85
C GLN A 388 0.22 24.00 -25.70
N VAL A 389 0.65 24.43 -24.51
CA VAL A 389 -0.14 24.38 -23.28
C VAL A 389 -0.07 25.73 -22.59
N GLU A 390 -1.21 26.41 -22.50
CA GLU A 390 -1.35 27.65 -21.76
C GLU A 390 -1.41 27.36 -20.25
N LEU A 391 -0.61 28.08 -19.47
CA LEU A 391 -0.57 28.02 -18.02
C LEU A 391 -0.73 29.42 -17.43
N GLN A 392 -1.51 29.56 -16.37
CA GLN A 392 -1.65 30.82 -15.62
C GLN A 392 -1.15 30.63 -14.18
N LEU A 393 -0.21 31.45 -13.72
CA LEU A 393 0.29 31.38 -12.35
C LEU A 393 -0.87 31.57 -11.35
N THR A 394 -0.94 30.73 -10.30
CA THR A 394 -1.96 30.85 -9.23
C THR A 394 -1.34 31.16 -7.87
N SER A 395 -2.18 31.60 -6.93
CA SER A 395 -1.79 31.91 -5.55
C SER A 395 -2.00 30.70 -4.61
N ASP A 396 -1.21 30.62 -3.54
CA ASP A 396 -1.43 29.67 -2.42
C ASP A 396 -2.81 29.85 -1.75
N ASP A 397 -3.42 31.04 -1.90
CA ASP A 397 -4.78 31.35 -1.44
C ASP A 397 -5.91 30.77 -2.32
N ASP A 398 -5.58 30.06 -3.41
CA ASP A 398 -6.56 29.34 -4.23
C ASP A 398 -7.41 28.42 -3.34
N GLN A 399 -8.73 28.43 -3.55
CA GLN A 399 -9.69 27.71 -2.71
C GLN A 399 -9.40 26.20 -2.64
N GLN A 400 -8.81 25.61 -3.69
CA GLN A 400 -8.43 24.20 -3.72
C GLN A 400 -7.13 23.94 -2.95
N LEU A 401 -6.18 24.88 -2.96
CA LEU A 401 -4.87 24.73 -2.30
C LEU A 401 -4.91 25.07 -0.82
N ARG A 402 -5.62 26.13 -0.42
CA ARG A 402 -5.57 26.67 0.95
C ARG A 402 -5.99 25.65 2.02
N LEU A 403 -7.05 24.89 1.77
CA LEU A 403 -7.57 23.90 2.72
C LEU A 403 -6.72 22.63 2.76
N LEU A 404 -6.14 22.22 1.62
CA LEU A 404 -5.18 21.12 1.54
C LEU A 404 -3.89 21.46 2.29
N THR A 405 -3.34 22.65 2.04
CA THR A 405 -2.08 23.11 2.63
C THR A 405 -2.18 23.23 4.14
N ASN A 406 -3.27 23.83 4.66
CA ASN A 406 -3.46 23.97 6.11
C ASN A 406 -3.58 22.60 6.80
N ARG A 407 -4.34 21.66 6.22
CA ARG A 407 -4.45 20.30 6.73
C ARG A 407 -3.09 19.61 6.85
N ILE A 408 -2.28 19.64 5.78
CA ILE A 408 -1.00 18.92 5.80
C ILE A 408 0.03 19.64 6.72
N ARG A 409 -0.08 20.97 6.92
CA ARG A 409 0.66 21.69 7.96
C ARG A 409 0.30 21.19 9.37
N GLU A 410 -0.98 21.01 9.67
CA GLU A 410 -1.47 20.45 10.94
C GLU A 410 -1.00 19.00 11.13
N GLU A 411 -1.10 18.16 10.09
CA GLU A 411 -0.64 16.76 10.11
C GLU A 411 0.87 16.64 10.31
N ALA A 412 1.69 17.48 9.65
CA ALA A 412 3.13 17.56 9.87
C ALA A 412 3.46 17.94 11.32
N GLY A 413 2.68 18.84 11.91
CA GLY A 413 2.78 19.25 13.32
C GLY A 413 4.03 20.07 13.66
N ALA A 414 4.20 20.40 14.94
CA ALA A 414 5.17 21.37 15.45
C ALA A 414 6.66 20.92 15.45
N ASN A 415 7.01 19.82 14.80
CA ASN A 415 8.40 19.41 14.65
C ASN A 415 9.14 20.36 13.70
N THR A 416 10.46 20.45 13.78
CA THR A 416 11.30 21.22 12.85
C THR A 416 12.24 20.33 12.05
N GLY A 417 12.75 20.85 10.93
CA GLY A 417 13.75 20.19 10.08
C GLY A 417 13.43 18.76 9.69
N TRP A 418 14.46 17.90 9.69
CA TRP A 418 14.35 16.49 9.28
C TRP A 418 13.30 15.68 10.03
N ARG A 419 12.99 16.02 11.30
CA ARG A 419 11.92 15.36 12.07
C ARG A 419 10.52 15.67 11.52
N ARG A 420 10.30 16.89 10.99
CA ARG A 420 9.06 17.28 10.30
C ARG A 420 8.95 16.56 8.96
N LEU A 421 10.06 16.46 8.21
CA LEU A 421 10.10 15.76 6.91
C LEU A 421 9.81 14.27 7.03
N GLY A 422 10.47 13.56 7.94
CA GLY A 422 10.23 12.13 8.13
C GLY A 422 8.81 11.81 8.58
N LYS A 423 8.22 12.66 9.42
CA LYS A 423 6.81 12.51 9.83
C LYS A 423 5.87 12.74 8.65
N LEU A 424 6.13 13.74 7.80
CA LEU A 424 5.38 13.99 6.57
C LEU A 424 5.48 12.80 5.59
N LEU A 425 6.64 12.17 5.46
CA LEU A 425 6.81 10.95 4.67
C LEU A 425 5.99 9.77 5.23
N LEU A 426 5.92 9.62 6.56
CA LEU A 426 5.07 8.61 7.20
C LEU A 426 3.57 8.88 7.00
N THR A 427 3.10 10.11 7.19
CA THR A 427 1.67 10.45 7.04
C THR A 427 1.21 10.36 5.59
N THR A 428 2.08 10.68 4.62
CA THR A 428 1.80 10.52 3.17
C THR A 428 2.01 9.09 2.65
N GLY A 429 2.24 8.11 3.52
CA GLY A 429 2.37 6.69 3.14
C GLY A 429 3.70 6.32 2.45
N LYS A 430 4.66 7.24 2.36
CA LYS A 430 5.98 7.03 1.74
C LYS A 430 6.94 6.34 2.72
N PHE A 431 6.52 5.19 3.26
CA PHE A 431 7.20 4.49 4.36
C PHE A 431 8.66 4.15 4.05
N ASN A 432 8.98 3.72 2.82
CA ASN A 432 10.35 3.39 2.42
C ASN A 432 11.26 4.63 2.43
N LYS A 433 10.75 5.81 2.01
CA LYS A 433 11.51 7.07 2.05
C LYS A 433 11.66 7.59 3.48
N ALA A 434 10.67 7.37 4.34
CA ALA A 434 10.82 7.63 5.77
C ALA A 434 11.87 6.70 6.40
N GLU A 435 11.90 5.42 6.03
CA GLU A 435 12.90 4.44 6.48
C GLU A 435 14.32 4.82 6.04
N GLU A 436 14.53 5.15 4.77
CA GLU A 436 15.80 5.68 4.24
C GLU A 436 16.26 6.90 5.05
N LEU A 437 15.41 7.91 5.18
CA LEU A 437 15.71 9.15 5.89
C LEU A 437 16.07 8.89 7.37
N TYR A 438 15.23 8.16 8.10
CA TYR A 438 15.45 7.95 9.54
C TYR A 438 16.65 7.05 9.82
N ASN A 439 16.97 6.08 8.95
CA ASN A 439 18.21 5.31 9.09
C ASN A 439 19.44 6.23 8.96
N ILE A 440 19.52 7.06 7.91
CA ILE A 440 20.64 8.01 7.73
C ILE A 440 20.77 8.95 8.93
N LEU A 441 19.67 9.50 9.43
CA LEU A 441 19.69 10.38 10.62
C LEU A 441 20.13 9.63 11.89
N SER A 442 19.73 8.37 12.06
CA SER A 442 20.16 7.53 13.20
C SER A 442 21.62 7.07 13.12
N GLU A 443 22.18 6.99 11.91
CA GLU A 443 23.60 6.71 11.66
C GLU A 443 24.46 7.98 11.84
N LYS A 444 23.95 9.17 11.50
CA LYS A 444 24.65 10.47 11.68
C LYS A 444 24.62 11.00 13.13
N THR A 445 23.56 10.76 13.91
CA THR A 445 23.44 11.34 15.27
C THR A 445 24.16 10.52 16.34
N SER A 446 24.83 11.21 17.28
CA SER A 446 25.41 10.63 18.49
C SER A 446 24.57 10.89 19.75
N ASP A 447 23.48 11.66 19.65
CA ASP A 447 22.58 11.92 20.78
C ASP A 447 21.54 10.78 20.90
N GLU A 448 21.61 10.06 22.01
CA GLU A 448 20.72 8.95 22.32
C GLU A 448 19.23 9.35 22.37
N ASN A 449 18.90 10.60 22.73
CA ASN A 449 17.51 11.07 22.72
C ASN A 449 16.97 11.24 21.30
N GLU A 450 17.80 11.73 20.38
CA GLU A 450 17.45 11.79 18.96
C GLU A 450 17.30 10.39 18.37
N LYS A 451 18.28 9.52 18.66
CA LYS A 451 18.32 8.14 18.19
C LYS A 451 17.10 7.34 18.67
N GLN A 452 16.71 7.51 19.93
CA GLN A 452 15.47 6.97 20.49
C GLN A 452 14.23 7.43 19.70
N TYR A 453 14.16 8.71 19.30
CA TYR A 453 13.07 9.23 18.47
C TYR A 453 13.10 8.60 17.07
N TYR A 454 14.25 8.53 16.40
CA TYR A 454 14.37 7.93 15.06
C TYR A 454 14.00 6.44 15.06
N TYR A 455 14.46 5.67 16.05
CA TYR A 455 14.05 4.27 16.24
C TYR A 455 12.53 4.11 16.47
N ASN A 456 11.86 5.04 17.17
CA ASN A 456 10.41 5.02 17.25
C ASN A 456 9.73 5.18 15.88
N GLN A 457 10.25 6.08 15.04
CA GLN A 457 9.68 6.34 13.71
C GLN A 457 9.99 5.20 12.72
N LEU A 458 11.16 4.57 12.82
CA LEU A 458 11.52 3.37 12.06
C LEU A 458 10.66 2.16 12.44
N GLY A 459 10.40 1.96 13.73
CA GLY A 459 9.43 0.96 14.19
C GLY A 459 8.03 1.19 13.64
N LEU A 460 7.60 2.47 13.56
CA LEU A 460 6.32 2.85 12.96
C LEU A 460 6.30 2.67 11.42
N ALA A 461 7.39 2.97 10.72
CA ALA A 461 7.53 2.73 9.28
C ALA A 461 7.35 1.24 8.97
N HIS A 462 8.09 0.39 9.68
CA HIS A 462 8.03 -1.06 9.51
C HIS A 462 6.71 -1.69 9.92
N TRP A 463 6.05 -1.18 10.96
CA TRP A 463 4.68 -1.58 11.28
C TRP A 463 3.77 -1.36 10.06
N ASN A 464 3.76 -0.16 9.49
CA ASN A 464 2.86 0.18 8.39
C ASN A 464 3.17 -0.57 7.09
N GLN A 465 4.43 -0.95 6.85
CA GLN A 465 4.83 -1.87 5.78
C GLN A 465 4.42 -3.34 6.04
N GLY A 466 4.01 -3.71 7.26
CA GLY A 466 3.78 -5.10 7.67
C GLY A 466 5.05 -5.87 8.08
N ASN A 467 6.20 -5.21 8.14
CA ASN A 467 7.50 -5.76 8.53
C ASN A 467 7.64 -5.88 10.06
N TYR A 468 6.76 -6.67 10.68
CA TYR A 468 6.57 -6.70 12.14
C TYR A 468 7.82 -7.08 12.95
N GLU A 469 8.66 -7.99 12.47
CA GLU A 469 9.90 -8.38 13.16
C GLU A 469 10.90 -7.21 13.26
N LYS A 470 11.09 -6.47 12.16
CA LYS A 470 11.89 -5.24 12.16
C LYS A 470 11.27 -4.18 13.07
N ALA A 471 9.94 -4.04 13.07
CA ALA A 471 9.24 -3.09 13.93
C ALA A 471 9.50 -3.37 15.42
N ILE A 472 9.44 -4.64 15.85
CA ILE A 472 9.84 -5.06 17.20
C ILE A 472 11.30 -4.70 17.46
N TRP A 473 12.22 -5.05 16.56
CA TRP A 473 13.65 -4.78 16.73
C TRP A 473 13.94 -3.29 16.99
N TYR A 474 13.41 -2.38 16.17
CA TYR A 474 13.59 -0.93 16.40
C TYR A 474 12.94 -0.44 17.70
N TYR A 475 11.77 -0.96 18.09
CA TYR A 475 11.17 -0.61 19.38
C TYR A 475 11.95 -1.18 20.58
N GLU A 476 12.61 -2.33 20.44
CA GLU A 476 13.51 -2.89 21.45
C GLU A 476 14.81 -2.10 21.56
N GLN A 477 15.40 -1.66 20.44
CA GLN A 477 16.54 -0.75 20.43
C GLN A 477 16.21 0.60 21.09
N ARG A 478 15.03 1.17 20.81
CA ARG A 478 14.49 2.34 21.55
C ARG A 478 14.40 2.05 23.06
N LEU A 479 13.84 0.91 23.43
CA LEU A 479 13.61 0.55 24.82
C LEU A 479 14.93 0.35 25.58
N GLU A 480 15.96 -0.21 24.95
CA GLU A 480 17.30 -0.37 25.54
C GLU A 480 17.94 0.98 25.89
N ILE A 481 17.83 1.96 24.99
CA ILE A 481 18.28 3.35 25.23
C ILE A 481 17.52 3.94 26.42
N GLN A 482 16.18 3.84 26.41
CA GLN A 482 15.34 4.35 27.49
C GLN A 482 15.63 3.72 28.86
N GLN A 483 15.93 2.42 28.91
CA GLN A 483 16.26 1.73 30.16
C GLN A 483 17.62 2.17 30.74
N LYS A 484 18.52 2.71 29.90
CA LYS A 484 19.81 3.27 30.33
C LYS A 484 19.70 4.74 30.76
N THR A 485 18.77 5.51 30.19
CA THR A 485 18.67 6.96 30.38
C THR A 485 17.55 7.42 31.31
N LEU A 486 16.46 6.65 31.44
CA LEU A 486 15.24 7.05 32.15
C LEU A 486 15.04 6.25 33.46
N PRO A 487 14.37 6.81 34.48
CA PRO A 487 13.98 6.08 35.69
C PRO A 487 13.09 4.86 35.38
N LEU A 488 13.20 3.82 36.21
CA LEU A 488 12.52 2.51 36.03
C LEU A 488 10.99 2.59 35.77
N ASN A 489 10.31 3.59 36.33
CA ASN A 489 8.87 3.81 36.15
C ASN A 489 8.56 4.99 35.19
N HIS A 490 9.47 5.43 34.33
CA HIS A 490 9.19 6.56 33.43
C HIS A 490 8.10 6.19 32.40
N PHE A 491 7.13 7.09 32.17
CA PHE A 491 5.96 6.80 31.33
C PHE A 491 6.32 6.38 29.90
N GLU A 492 7.42 6.89 29.34
CA GLU A 492 7.87 6.50 28.00
C GLU A 492 8.28 5.03 27.87
N LEU A 493 8.75 4.39 28.95
CA LEU A 493 9.05 2.95 28.94
C LEU A 493 7.76 2.16 28.72
N ALA A 494 6.66 2.59 29.35
CA ALA A 494 5.35 1.99 29.16
C ALA A 494 4.83 2.18 27.73
N THR A 495 5.09 3.34 27.11
CA THR A 495 4.77 3.58 25.70
C THR A 495 5.51 2.61 24.77
N SER A 496 6.82 2.39 24.99
CA SER A 496 7.60 1.43 24.20
C SER A 496 7.15 -0.01 24.41
N TYR A 497 6.90 -0.43 25.65
CA TYR A 497 6.30 -1.73 25.94
C TYR A 497 4.94 -1.90 25.26
N ASN A 498 4.07 -0.88 25.29
CA ASN A 498 2.77 -0.94 24.63
C ASN A 498 2.91 -1.07 23.11
N ASN A 499 3.86 -0.36 22.48
CA ASN A 499 4.11 -0.47 21.03
C ASN A 499 4.58 -1.88 20.64
N ILE A 500 5.56 -2.46 21.37
CA ILE A 500 6.00 -3.85 21.15
C ILE A 500 4.83 -4.82 21.33
N GLY A 501 4.04 -4.64 22.40
CA GLY A 501 2.87 -5.47 22.68
C GLY A 501 1.83 -5.45 21.56
N LEU A 502 1.59 -4.29 20.94
CA LEU A 502 0.68 -4.17 19.79
C LEU A 502 1.22 -4.91 18.56
N VAL A 503 2.52 -4.84 18.27
CA VAL A 503 3.13 -5.58 17.14
C VAL A 503 3.06 -7.09 17.38
N CYS A 504 3.42 -7.58 18.57
CA CYS A 504 3.23 -8.98 18.95
C CYS A 504 1.75 -9.42 18.79
N GLY A 505 0.80 -8.56 19.17
CA GLY A 505 -0.63 -8.81 18.99
C GLY A 505 -1.05 -8.92 17.52
N LYS A 506 -0.44 -8.16 16.61
CA LYS A 506 -0.66 -8.28 15.15
C LYS A 506 -0.06 -9.56 14.57
N MET A 507 1.05 -10.05 15.11
CA MET A 507 1.65 -11.35 14.79
C MET A 507 0.92 -12.55 15.43
N ALA A 508 -0.21 -12.33 16.11
CA ALA A 508 -0.94 -13.32 16.92
C ALA A 508 -0.15 -13.94 18.09
N GLU A 509 0.97 -13.33 18.51
CA GLU A 509 1.77 -13.73 19.65
C GLU A 509 1.19 -13.21 20.99
N TYR A 510 -0.09 -13.53 21.24
CA TYR A 510 -0.87 -12.91 22.31
C TYR A 510 -0.26 -13.07 23.72
N SER A 511 0.46 -14.17 23.98
CA SER A 511 1.17 -14.38 25.25
C SER A 511 2.33 -13.39 25.45
N LYS A 512 3.10 -13.07 24.40
CA LYS A 512 4.15 -12.03 24.46
C LYS A 512 3.50 -10.65 24.59
N ALA A 513 2.48 -10.37 23.79
CA ALA A 513 1.72 -9.12 23.83
C ALA A 513 1.20 -8.82 25.25
N LEU A 514 0.58 -9.81 25.91
CA LEU A 514 0.11 -9.70 27.31
C LEU A 514 1.24 -9.42 28.31
N SER A 515 2.44 -9.97 28.12
CA SER A 515 3.60 -9.69 28.96
C SER A 515 4.00 -8.21 28.88
N TYR A 516 4.14 -7.69 27.65
CA TYR A 516 4.49 -6.29 27.42
C TYR A 516 3.39 -5.32 27.86
N PHE A 517 2.12 -5.61 27.57
CA PHE A 517 1.00 -4.76 28.04
C PHE A 517 0.88 -4.71 29.57
N LYS A 518 1.18 -5.81 30.27
CA LYS A 518 1.18 -5.82 31.75
C LYS A 518 2.29 -4.96 32.33
N LYS A 519 3.50 -5.00 31.74
CA LYS A 519 4.61 -4.09 32.11
C LYS A 519 4.24 -2.61 31.89
N ALA A 520 3.63 -2.30 30.75
CA ALA A 520 3.14 -0.95 30.46
C ALA A 520 2.09 -0.49 31.47
N LEU A 521 1.08 -1.33 31.74
CA LEU A 521 0.03 -1.05 32.71
C LEU A 521 0.59 -0.82 34.13
N GLU A 522 1.54 -1.64 34.59
CA GLU A 522 2.14 -1.49 35.92
C GLU A 522 2.84 -0.13 36.09
N ILE A 523 3.58 0.32 35.08
CA ILE A 523 4.23 1.64 35.08
C ILE A 523 3.20 2.76 35.07
N TYR A 524 2.21 2.70 34.17
CA TYR A 524 1.14 3.70 34.09
C TYR A 524 0.33 3.78 35.39
N GLN A 525 0.06 2.66 36.07
CA GLN A 525 -0.64 2.64 37.37
C GLN A 525 0.15 3.33 38.49
N LYS A 526 1.49 3.37 38.41
CA LYS A 526 2.35 4.05 39.39
C LYS A 526 2.57 5.54 39.09
N THR A 527 2.37 5.97 37.85
CA THR A 527 2.76 7.32 37.40
C THR A 527 1.62 8.22 36.96
N LEU A 528 0.49 7.66 36.55
CA LEU A 528 -0.63 8.42 35.99
C LEU A 528 -1.84 8.46 36.93
N PRO A 529 -2.64 9.53 36.90
CA PRO A 529 -3.93 9.58 37.60
C PRO A 529 -4.84 8.40 37.23
N SER A 530 -5.67 7.94 38.16
CA SER A 530 -6.52 6.75 37.98
C SER A 530 -7.59 6.89 36.87
N ASN A 531 -7.81 8.10 36.36
CA ASN A 531 -8.68 8.42 35.23
C ASN A 531 -7.91 8.73 33.91
N HIS A 532 -6.60 8.51 33.83
CA HIS A 532 -5.81 8.82 32.64
C HIS A 532 -6.16 7.92 31.43
N SER A 533 -6.12 8.48 30.22
CA SER A 533 -6.43 7.79 28.96
C SER A 533 -5.57 6.56 28.71
N ASP A 534 -4.26 6.65 28.97
CA ASP A 534 -3.31 5.54 28.74
C ASP A 534 -3.57 4.30 29.60
N LEU A 535 -4.19 4.47 30.78
CA LEU A 535 -4.68 3.33 31.57
C LEU A 535 -5.83 2.64 30.85
N ALA A 536 -6.79 3.40 30.30
CA ALA A 536 -7.88 2.83 29.51
C ALA A 536 -7.38 2.15 28.23
N ILE A 537 -6.40 2.74 27.53
CA ILE A 537 -5.74 2.13 26.36
C ILE A 537 -5.08 0.81 26.76
N SER A 538 -4.31 0.79 27.85
CA SER A 538 -3.62 -0.41 28.33
C SER A 538 -4.59 -1.53 28.72
N TYR A 539 -5.66 -1.20 29.47
CA TYR A 539 -6.72 -2.16 29.78
C TYR A 539 -7.43 -2.67 28.50
N ASN A 540 -7.73 -1.79 27.54
CA ASN A 540 -8.33 -2.17 26.27
C ASN A 540 -7.43 -3.11 25.45
N ASN A 541 -6.12 -2.88 25.44
CA ASN A 541 -5.16 -3.70 24.70
C ASN A 541 -5.01 -5.10 25.34
N ILE A 542 -4.98 -5.19 26.67
CA ILE A 542 -5.03 -6.47 27.40
C ILE A 542 -6.36 -7.20 27.14
N GLY A 543 -7.48 -6.48 27.17
CA GLY A 543 -8.80 -7.03 26.83
C GLY A 543 -8.85 -7.58 25.41
N THR A 544 -8.22 -6.89 24.46
CA THR A 544 -8.10 -7.32 23.06
C THR A 544 -7.26 -8.58 22.92
N ALA A 545 -6.12 -8.68 23.61
CA ALA A 545 -5.32 -9.90 23.60
C ALA A 545 -6.08 -11.11 24.18
N TYR A 546 -6.79 -10.95 25.31
CA TYR A 546 -7.64 -12.02 25.86
C TYR A 546 -8.81 -12.39 24.92
N ASN A 547 -9.45 -11.40 24.27
CA ASN A 547 -10.53 -11.63 23.30
C ASN A 547 -10.06 -12.45 22.09
N SER A 548 -8.83 -12.23 21.62
CA SER A 548 -8.22 -13.03 20.54
C SER A 548 -7.81 -14.44 20.99
N MET A 549 -7.52 -14.64 22.27
CA MET A 549 -7.24 -15.96 22.86
C MET A 549 -8.50 -16.78 23.21
N GLY A 550 -9.71 -16.24 23.02
CA GLY A 550 -10.96 -16.88 23.44
C GLY A 550 -11.27 -16.74 24.94
N GLU A 551 -10.48 -15.96 25.68
CA GLU A 551 -10.57 -15.77 27.13
C GLU A 551 -11.59 -14.68 27.49
N TYR A 552 -12.83 -14.86 27.04
CA TYR A 552 -13.86 -13.81 26.99
C TYR A 552 -14.18 -13.16 28.34
N SER A 553 -14.27 -13.94 29.43
CA SER A 553 -14.50 -13.38 30.78
C SER A 553 -13.35 -12.48 31.25
N LYS A 554 -12.10 -12.82 30.90
CA LYS A 554 -10.94 -11.97 31.18
C LYS A 554 -10.97 -10.72 30.30
N ALA A 555 -11.36 -10.84 29.04
CA ALA A 555 -11.51 -9.73 28.11
C ALA A 555 -12.55 -8.70 28.60
N LEU A 556 -13.77 -9.14 28.96
CA LEU A 556 -14.82 -8.29 29.52
C LEU A 556 -14.33 -7.49 30.72
N SER A 557 -13.73 -8.15 31.72
CA SER A 557 -13.25 -7.47 32.94
C SER A 557 -12.22 -6.36 32.65
N HIS A 558 -11.43 -6.48 31.59
CA HIS A 558 -10.46 -5.43 31.20
C HIS A 558 -11.14 -4.34 30.35
N TYR A 559 -12.02 -4.69 29.42
CA TYR A 559 -12.79 -3.70 28.66
C TYR A 559 -13.73 -2.86 29.54
N GLU A 560 -14.36 -3.46 30.56
CA GLU A 560 -15.19 -2.76 31.55
C GLU A 560 -14.36 -1.77 32.37
N LYS A 561 -13.14 -2.12 32.78
CA LYS A 561 -12.21 -1.19 33.45
C LYS A 561 -11.83 -0.03 32.52
N ALA A 562 -11.50 -0.31 31.26
CA ALA A 562 -11.21 0.73 30.27
C ALA A 562 -12.41 1.68 30.06
N LEU A 563 -13.62 1.12 29.97
CA LEU A 563 -14.87 1.88 29.87
C LEU A 563 -15.10 2.76 31.12
N GLN A 564 -14.94 2.21 32.33
CA GLN A 564 -15.12 2.97 33.58
C GLN A 564 -14.15 4.15 33.70
N ILE A 565 -12.89 3.98 33.25
CA ILE A 565 -11.89 5.06 33.20
C ILE A 565 -12.34 6.13 32.20
N ARG A 566 -12.70 5.73 30.98
CA ARG A 566 -13.21 6.64 29.93
C ARG A 566 -14.46 7.40 30.38
N GLN A 567 -15.42 6.75 31.02
CA GLN A 567 -16.66 7.37 31.54
C GLN A 567 -16.39 8.42 32.63
N LYS A 568 -15.28 8.32 33.37
CA LYS A 568 -14.86 9.33 34.36
C LYS A 568 -14.03 10.47 33.76
N ALA A 569 -13.40 10.24 32.61
CA ALA A 569 -12.44 11.15 32.00
C ALA A 569 -13.00 11.95 30.82
N LEU A 570 -14.04 11.45 30.15
CA LEU A 570 -14.52 11.94 28.86
C LEU A 570 -16.01 12.32 28.92
N PRO A 571 -16.46 13.28 28.09
CA PRO A 571 -17.89 13.56 27.88
C PRO A 571 -18.67 12.31 27.48
N SER A 572 -19.95 12.24 27.85
CA SER A 572 -20.82 11.07 27.60
C SER A 572 -21.02 10.72 26.12
N ASN A 573 -20.77 11.67 25.22
CA ASN A 573 -20.81 11.50 23.77
C ASN A 573 -19.41 11.36 23.12
N HIS A 574 -18.34 11.11 23.88
CA HIS A 574 -16.99 11.01 23.29
C HIS A 574 -16.84 9.70 22.46
N PRO A 575 -16.24 9.73 21.24
CA PRO A 575 -16.11 8.56 20.38
C PRO A 575 -15.46 7.31 21.02
N ASP A 576 -14.44 7.49 21.86
CA ASP A 576 -13.83 6.42 22.66
C ASP A 576 -14.80 5.56 23.48
N LEU A 577 -15.92 6.14 23.94
CA LEU A 577 -16.96 5.39 24.64
C LEU A 577 -17.69 4.44 23.70
N ALA A 578 -17.98 4.88 22.46
CA ALA A 578 -18.54 4.01 21.43
C ALA A 578 -17.57 2.87 21.06
N ILE A 579 -16.26 3.14 21.01
CA ILE A 579 -15.24 2.09 20.82
C ILE A 579 -15.27 1.08 21.98
N SER A 580 -15.29 1.55 23.23
CA SER A 580 -15.40 0.69 24.41
C SER A 580 -16.67 -0.16 24.40
N TYR A 581 -17.83 0.42 24.09
CA TYR A 581 -19.09 -0.32 24.00
C TYR A 581 -19.09 -1.34 22.86
N ASN A 582 -18.57 -0.99 21.68
CA ASN A 582 -18.41 -1.94 20.57
C ASN A 582 -17.48 -3.10 20.94
N ASN A 583 -16.37 -2.85 21.64
CA ASN A 583 -15.45 -3.92 22.06
C ASN A 583 -16.12 -4.89 23.07
N ILE A 584 -16.97 -4.38 23.97
CA ILE A 584 -17.75 -5.21 24.89
C ILE A 584 -18.84 -6.00 24.14
N GLY A 585 -19.59 -5.35 23.23
CA GLY A 585 -20.59 -6.01 22.39
C GLY A 585 -20.01 -7.16 21.56
N ASN A 586 -18.86 -6.94 20.92
CA ASN A 586 -18.12 -7.97 20.18
C ASN A 586 -17.71 -9.19 21.03
N VAL A 587 -17.52 -9.03 22.34
CA VAL A 587 -17.24 -10.18 23.22
C VAL A 587 -18.52 -10.93 23.57
N TYR A 588 -19.63 -10.22 23.85
CA TYR A 588 -20.93 -10.86 24.04
C TYR A 588 -21.41 -11.61 22.78
N HIS A 589 -21.13 -11.08 21.59
CA HIS A 589 -21.36 -11.77 20.32
C HIS A 589 -20.73 -13.17 20.30
N LYS A 590 -19.42 -13.23 20.57
CA LYS A 590 -18.65 -14.49 20.60
C LYS A 590 -19.08 -15.45 21.72
N MET A 591 -19.81 -14.96 22.72
CA MET A 591 -20.41 -15.76 23.79
C MET A 591 -21.85 -16.22 23.48
N GLY A 592 -22.46 -15.78 22.36
CA GLY A 592 -23.88 -16.04 22.04
C GLY A 592 -24.87 -15.22 22.87
N GLU A 593 -24.41 -14.17 23.53
CA GLU A 593 -25.18 -13.33 24.47
C GLU A 593 -25.81 -12.13 23.75
N TYR A 594 -26.55 -12.39 22.67
CA TYR A 594 -26.99 -11.40 21.69
C TYR A 594 -27.81 -10.23 22.29
N SER A 595 -28.63 -10.47 23.32
CA SER A 595 -29.37 -9.41 24.01
C SER A 595 -28.45 -8.41 24.74
N LYS A 596 -27.27 -8.85 25.21
CA LYS A 596 -26.26 -7.98 25.81
C LYS A 596 -25.46 -7.28 24.71
N GLU A 597 -25.09 -7.98 23.65
CA GLU A 597 -24.46 -7.38 22.46
C GLU A 597 -25.27 -6.20 21.93
N LEU A 598 -26.57 -6.39 21.70
CA LEU A 598 -27.50 -5.36 21.21
C LEU A 598 -27.45 -4.10 22.09
N LEU A 599 -27.62 -4.25 23.41
CA LEU A 599 -27.58 -3.16 24.38
C LEU A 599 -26.28 -2.33 24.31
N PHE A 600 -25.15 -2.99 24.02
CA PHE A 600 -23.86 -2.32 23.90
C PHE A 600 -23.68 -1.64 22.54
N TYR A 601 -24.10 -2.25 21.43
CA TYR A 601 -24.07 -1.58 20.12
C TYR A 601 -25.06 -0.42 20.02
N GLU A 602 -26.25 -0.50 20.64
CA GLU A 602 -27.21 0.61 20.68
C GLU A 602 -26.60 1.84 21.38
N LYS A 603 -25.87 1.65 22.49
CA LYS A 603 -25.13 2.74 23.16
C LYS A 603 -24.00 3.31 22.29
N ALA A 604 -23.30 2.47 21.53
CA ALA A 604 -22.28 2.94 20.60
C ALA A 604 -22.88 3.75 19.44
N LEU A 605 -24.01 3.28 18.89
CA LEU A 605 -24.77 3.96 17.84
C LEU A 605 -25.32 5.31 18.33
N GLU A 606 -25.88 5.39 19.54
CA GLU A 606 -26.42 6.64 20.11
C GLU A 606 -25.34 7.73 20.17
N ILE A 607 -24.12 7.37 20.60
CA ILE A 607 -22.97 8.28 20.64
C ILE A 607 -22.56 8.71 19.23
N GLN A 608 -22.50 7.78 18.28
CA GLN A 608 -22.16 8.07 16.89
C GLN A 608 -23.20 8.97 16.21
N GLN A 609 -24.49 8.74 16.42
CA GLN A 609 -25.58 9.59 15.90
C GLN A 609 -25.51 11.02 16.45
N LYS A 610 -24.96 11.21 17.66
CA LYS A 610 -24.76 12.53 18.29
C LYS A 610 -23.45 13.23 17.87
N THR A 611 -22.52 12.54 17.22
CA THR A 611 -21.18 13.06 16.91
C THR A 611 -20.81 13.06 15.44
N LEU A 612 -21.49 12.28 14.61
CA LEU A 612 -21.19 12.12 13.18
C LEU A 612 -22.32 12.70 12.32
N PRO A 613 -22.02 13.21 11.11
CA PRO A 613 -23.04 13.56 10.12
C PRO A 613 -23.97 12.37 9.83
N ALA A 614 -25.25 12.64 9.54
CA ALA A 614 -26.27 11.60 9.36
C ALA A 614 -25.94 10.54 8.28
N ASN A 615 -25.13 10.91 7.28
CA ASN A 615 -24.68 10.03 6.19
C ASN A 615 -23.26 9.48 6.42
N HIS A 616 -22.69 9.55 7.62
CA HIS A 616 -21.30 9.12 7.84
C HIS A 616 -21.15 7.58 7.72
N PRO A 617 -20.13 7.04 7.01
CA PRO A 617 -19.98 5.59 6.78
C PRO A 617 -19.97 4.72 8.04
N HIS A 618 -19.42 5.21 9.17
CA HIS A 618 -19.48 4.49 10.46
C HIS A 618 -20.90 4.23 10.96
N LEU A 619 -21.89 5.08 10.65
CA LEU A 619 -23.29 4.82 11.01
C LEU A 619 -23.83 3.63 10.21
N ALA A 620 -23.48 3.51 8.92
CA ALA A 620 -23.84 2.34 8.12
C ALA A 620 -23.20 1.06 8.66
N GLN A 621 -21.96 1.12 9.16
CA GLN A 621 -21.32 -0.02 9.82
C GLN A 621 -22.06 -0.43 11.10
N SER A 622 -22.43 0.52 11.96
CA SER A 622 -23.13 0.24 13.22
C SER A 622 -24.57 -0.26 12.99
N TYR A 623 -25.29 0.28 12.01
CA TYR A 623 -26.57 -0.26 11.60
C TYR A 623 -26.44 -1.70 11.06
N ASN A 624 -25.40 -1.99 10.26
CA ASN A 624 -25.14 -3.36 9.79
C ASN A 624 -24.80 -4.30 10.95
N ASN A 625 -23.99 -3.86 11.93
CA ASN A 625 -23.67 -4.66 13.10
C ASN A 625 -24.93 -5.01 13.90
N ILE A 626 -25.81 -4.03 14.17
CA ILE A 626 -27.09 -4.27 14.87
C ILE A 626 -28.04 -5.15 14.04
N GLY A 627 -28.07 -4.99 12.72
CA GLY A 627 -28.78 -5.89 11.80
C GLY A 627 -28.33 -7.35 11.96
N ASN A 628 -27.02 -7.59 12.05
CA ASN A 628 -26.48 -8.92 12.34
C ASN A 628 -26.91 -9.46 13.72
N VAL A 629 -27.04 -8.62 14.76
CA VAL A 629 -27.56 -9.10 16.06
C VAL A 629 -29.01 -9.56 15.95
N TYR A 630 -29.84 -8.82 15.22
CA TYR A 630 -31.23 -9.25 14.96
C TYR A 630 -31.32 -10.50 14.06
N HIS A 631 -30.37 -10.71 13.15
CA HIS A 631 -30.23 -11.98 12.40
C HIS A 631 -30.05 -13.17 13.34
N GLU A 632 -29.08 -13.09 14.24
CA GLU A 632 -28.79 -14.14 15.23
C GLU A 632 -29.96 -14.37 16.21
N MET A 633 -30.75 -13.33 16.49
CA MET A 633 -31.98 -13.43 17.30
C MET A 633 -33.22 -13.93 16.51
N GLY A 634 -33.14 -14.06 15.17
CA GLY A 634 -34.28 -14.43 14.32
C GLY A 634 -35.32 -13.32 14.10
N GLU A 635 -35.00 -12.07 14.42
CA GLU A 635 -35.88 -10.90 14.38
C GLU A 635 -35.88 -10.24 12.99
N HIS A 636 -36.26 -11.01 11.96
CA HIS A 636 -36.05 -10.65 10.54
C HIS A 636 -36.59 -9.27 10.12
N SER A 637 -37.71 -8.81 10.67
CA SER A 637 -38.25 -7.47 10.36
C SER A 637 -37.36 -6.33 10.86
N LYS A 638 -36.67 -6.53 12.00
CA LYS A 638 -35.70 -5.55 12.53
C LYS A 638 -34.37 -5.66 11.80
N GLU A 639 -33.91 -6.88 11.55
CA GLU A 639 -32.74 -7.19 10.70
C GLU A 639 -32.82 -6.43 9.36
N LEU A 640 -33.95 -6.56 8.64
CA LEU A 640 -34.20 -5.86 7.37
C LEU A 640 -34.10 -4.34 7.53
N SER A 641 -34.85 -3.75 8.48
CA SER A 641 -34.88 -2.30 8.69
C SER A 641 -33.50 -1.70 9.00
N PHE A 642 -32.65 -2.44 9.72
CA PHE A 642 -31.29 -1.99 10.04
C PHE A 642 -30.34 -2.11 8.84
N PHE A 643 -30.44 -3.17 8.03
CA PHE A 643 -29.67 -3.25 6.77
C PHE A 643 -30.13 -2.22 5.73
N GLU A 644 -31.43 -1.88 5.67
CA GLU A 644 -31.95 -0.83 4.78
C GLU A 644 -31.40 0.55 5.17
N LYS A 645 -31.33 0.90 6.47
CA LYS A 645 -30.66 2.14 6.93
C LYS A 645 -29.18 2.19 6.57
N ALA A 646 -28.47 1.06 6.68
CA ALA A 646 -27.07 0.97 6.27
C ALA A 646 -26.90 1.16 4.75
N LEU A 647 -27.83 0.62 3.95
CA LEU A 647 -27.87 0.80 2.50
C LEU A 647 -28.18 2.25 2.10
N GLU A 648 -29.16 2.89 2.74
CA GLU A 648 -29.55 4.28 2.45
C GLU A 648 -28.37 5.26 2.63
N ILE A 649 -27.58 5.09 3.69
CA ILE A 649 -26.37 5.89 3.92
C ILE A 649 -25.34 5.66 2.81
N ARG A 650 -25.13 4.42 2.38
CA ARG A 650 -24.23 4.12 1.25
C ARG A 650 -24.73 4.75 -0.05
N GLN A 651 -26.04 4.70 -0.31
CA GLN A 651 -26.66 5.31 -1.50
C GLN A 651 -26.48 6.83 -1.57
N LYS A 652 -26.39 7.51 -0.42
CA LYS A 652 -26.12 8.97 -0.36
C LYS A 652 -24.64 9.34 -0.41
N THR A 653 -23.72 8.38 -0.31
CA THR A 653 -22.27 8.65 -0.19
C THR A 653 -21.41 8.03 -1.28
N LEU A 654 -21.90 7.02 -2.00
CA LEU A 654 -21.13 6.25 -2.96
C LEU A 654 -21.81 6.23 -4.35
N PRO A 655 -21.05 6.28 -5.46
CA PRO A 655 -21.60 6.12 -6.81
C PRO A 655 -22.33 4.78 -6.96
N SER A 656 -23.43 4.73 -7.70
CA SER A 656 -24.35 3.57 -7.73
C SER A 656 -23.75 2.21 -8.16
N SER A 657 -22.54 2.20 -8.73
CA SER A 657 -21.77 1.01 -9.10
C SER A 657 -20.68 0.61 -8.09
N HIS A 658 -20.59 1.27 -6.92
CA HIS A 658 -19.51 1.02 -5.96
C HIS A 658 -19.55 -0.40 -5.36
N PRO A 659 -18.41 -1.11 -5.26
CA PRO A 659 -18.37 -2.48 -4.72
C PRO A 659 -19.01 -2.67 -3.34
N ASP A 660 -18.99 -1.65 -2.47
CA ASP A 660 -19.55 -1.70 -1.12
C ASP A 660 -21.08 -1.83 -1.06
N PHE A 661 -21.79 -1.66 -2.17
CA PHE A 661 -23.22 -1.99 -2.25
C PHE A 661 -23.46 -3.50 -2.22
N ALA A 662 -22.53 -4.30 -2.73
CA ALA A 662 -22.72 -5.75 -2.83
C ALA A 662 -22.84 -6.47 -1.47
N PRO A 663 -22.07 -6.12 -0.41
CA PRO A 663 -22.32 -6.63 0.94
C PRO A 663 -23.73 -6.27 1.48
N SER A 664 -24.19 -5.03 1.28
CA SER A 664 -25.53 -4.60 1.73
C SER A 664 -26.64 -5.37 1.02
N TYR A 665 -26.57 -5.50 -0.30
CA TYR A 665 -27.55 -6.28 -1.06
C TYR A 665 -27.48 -7.77 -0.74
N ASN A 666 -26.30 -8.34 -0.47
CA ASN A 666 -26.18 -9.72 -0.01
C ASN A 666 -26.88 -9.96 1.34
N ASN A 667 -26.73 -9.02 2.29
CA ASN A 667 -27.35 -9.10 3.61
C ASN A 667 -28.88 -9.01 3.49
N ILE A 668 -29.39 -7.98 2.80
CA ILE A 668 -30.84 -7.79 2.53
C ILE A 668 -31.43 -9.00 1.79
N GLY A 669 -30.75 -9.51 0.75
CA GLY A 669 -31.15 -10.72 0.06
C GLY A 669 -31.23 -11.93 0.98
N SER A 670 -30.31 -12.05 1.95
CA SER A 670 -30.33 -13.12 2.94
C SER A 670 -31.50 -13.02 3.92
N VAL A 671 -31.92 -11.80 4.30
CA VAL A 671 -33.14 -11.61 5.12
C VAL A 671 -34.36 -12.13 4.37
N TYR A 672 -34.51 -11.78 3.09
CA TYR A 672 -35.63 -12.25 2.27
C TYR A 672 -35.61 -13.77 2.08
N VAL A 673 -34.45 -14.44 2.04
CA VAL A 673 -34.38 -15.91 2.09
C VAL A 673 -34.94 -16.47 3.40
N ASN A 674 -34.62 -15.82 4.53
CA ASN A 674 -35.10 -16.25 5.85
C ASN A 674 -36.61 -16.00 6.03
N MET A 675 -37.14 -14.90 5.49
CA MET A 675 -38.58 -14.60 5.42
C MET A 675 -39.36 -15.49 4.42
N GLY A 676 -38.68 -16.25 3.56
CA GLY A 676 -39.30 -17.06 2.51
C GLY A 676 -39.69 -16.28 1.24
N GLU A 677 -39.33 -15.00 1.13
CA GLU A 677 -39.61 -14.14 -0.02
C GLU A 677 -38.55 -14.30 -1.12
N TYR A 678 -38.41 -15.52 -1.63
CA TYR A 678 -37.32 -15.93 -2.51
C TYR A 678 -37.17 -15.07 -3.78
N SER A 679 -38.26 -14.58 -4.36
CA SER A 679 -38.22 -13.69 -5.54
C SER A 679 -37.56 -12.34 -5.24
N LYS A 680 -37.74 -11.77 -4.04
CA LYS A 680 -37.03 -10.55 -3.63
C LYS A 680 -35.57 -10.87 -3.33
N ALA A 681 -35.27 -12.00 -2.69
CA ALA A 681 -33.90 -12.43 -2.45
C ALA A 681 -33.09 -12.54 -3.76
N LEU A 682 -33.68 -13.14 -4.81
CA LEU A 682 -33.06 -13.23 -6.14
C LEU A 682 -32.77 -11.85 -6.72
N SER A 683 -33.72 -10.91 -6.71
CA SER A 683 -33.50 -9.57 -7.29
C SER A 683 -32.42 -8.75 -6.57
N PHE A 684 -32.21 -8.99 -5.27
CA PHE A 684 -31.07 -8.41 -4.55
C PHE A 684 -29.74 -9.07 -4.91
N TYR A 685 -29.69 -10.41 -5.07
CA TYR A 685 -28.48 -11.09 -5.54
C TYR A 685 -28.15 -10.80 -7.02
N GLU A 686 -29.14 -10.51 -7.85
CA GLU A 686 -28.93 -10.06 -9.24
C GLU A 686 -28.24 -8.69 -9.28
N LYS A 687 -28.65 -7.73 -8.44
CA LYS A 687 -27.93 -6.45 -8.28
C LYS A 687 -26.47 -6.63 -7.84
N VAL A 688 -26.19 -7.64 -6.99
CA VAL A 688 -24.81 -8.00 -6.61
C VAL A 688 -24.02 -8.50 -7.82
N LEU A 689 -24.63 -9.33 -8.68
CA LEU A 689 -23.99 -9.76 -9.92
C LEU A 689 -23.73 -8.57 -10.85
N GLU A 690 -24.68 -7.66 -11.06
CA GLU A 690 -24.47 -6.47 -11.89
C GLU A 690 -23.29 -5.59 -11.44
N ILE A 691 -23.11 -5.42 -10.11
CA ILE A 691 -21.99 -4.67 -9.52
C ILE A 691 -20.66 -5.36 -9.80
N TYR A 692 -20.61 -6.69 -9.79
CA TYR A 692 -19.36 -7.44 -9.97
C TYR A 692 -19.08 -7.85 -11.42
N GLU A 693 -20.09 -7.96 -12.30
CA GLU A 693 -19.94 -8.36 -13.70
C GLU A 693 -19.56 -7.18 -14.62
N LYS A 694 -19.87 -5.92 -14.25
CA LYS A 694 -19.49 -4.73 -15.04
C LYS A 694 -18.01 -4.31 -14.93
N PRO A 695 -17.34 -4.30 -13.75
CA PRO A 695 -15.99 -3.74 -13.61
C PRO A 695 -14.88 -4.79 -13.46
N LEU A 696 -15.22 -6.06 -13.16
CA LEU A 696 -14.24 -7.09 -12.82
C LEU A 696 -14.21 -8.17 -13.89
N THR A 697 -13.05 -8.82 -14.07
CA THR A 697 -12.96 -9.99 -14.93
C THR A 697 -13.91 -11.09 -14.44
N SER A 698 -14.43 -11.89 -15.38
CA SER A 698 -15.50 -12.89 -15.17
C SER A 698 -15.19 -14.04 -14.19
N ASN A 699 -14.09 -13.95 -13.45
CA ASN A 699 -13.64 -14.92 -12.47
C ASN A 699 -13.47 -14.33 -11.05
N HIS A 700 -13.91 -13.10 -10.75
CA HIS A 700 -13.65 -12.50 -9.43
C HIS A 700 -14.22 -13.36 -8.25
N PRO A 701 -13.47 -13.61 -7.16
CA PRO A 701 -13.91 -14.51 -6.08
C PRO A 701 -15.26 -14.16 -5.44
N HIS A 702 -15.67 -12.88 -5.42
CA HIS A 702 -16.98 -12.49 -4.90
C HIS A 702 -18.17 -12.96 -5.77
N LEU A 703 -17.99 -13.16 -7.08
CA LEU A 703 -19.02 -13.76 -7.95
C LEU A 703 -19.34 -15.20 -7.49
N ALA A 704 -18.33 -15.95 -7.05
CA ALA A 704 -18.55 -17.30 -6.52
C ALA A 704 -19.38 -17.30 -5.23
N SER A 705 -19.22 -16.29 -4.36
CA SER A 705 -20.08 -16.14 -3.18
C SER A 705 -21.52 -15.77 -3.57
N SER A 706 -21.68 -14.92 -4.57
CA SER A 706 -23.00 -14.47 -5.07
C SER A 706 -23.78 -15.62 -5.72
N TYR A 707 -23.15 -16.40 -6.61
CA TYR A 707 -23.78 -17.61 -7.16
C TYR A 707 -24.06 -18.67 -6.09
N ASN A 708 -23.20 -18.81 -5.06
CA ASN A 708 -23.49 -19.70 -3.93
C ASN A 708 -24.70 -19.22 -3.11
N ASN A 709 -24.91 -17.91 -2.95
CA ASN A 709 -26.10 -17.36 -2.30
C ASN A 709 -27.37 -17.62 -3.14
N ILE A 710 -27.30 -17.44 -4.47
CA ILE A 710 -28.41 -17.77 -5.38
C ILE A 710 -28.74 -19.27 -5.35
N GLY A 711 -27.72 -20.14 -5.34
CA GLY A 711 -27.90 -21.59 -5.14
C GLY A 711 -28.62 -21.91 -3.83
N ARG A 712 -28.34 -21.18 -2.74
CA ARG A 712 -29.05 -21.29 -1.46
C ARG A 712 -30.52 -20.86 -1.53
N VAL A 713 -30.88 -19.93 -2.43
CA VAL A 713 -32.30 -19.60 -2.67
C VAL A 713 -33.01 -20.78 -3.33
N TYR A 714 -32.47 -21.32 -4.42
CA TYR A 714 -33.06 -22.48 -5.09
C TYR A 714 -33.08 -23.73 -4.19
N GLN A 715 -32.10 -23.89 -3.29
CA GLN A 715 -32.11 -24.92 -2.25
C GLN A 715 -33.36 -24.85 -1.35
N LYS A 716 -33.80 -23.63 -1.01
CA LYS A 716 -34.97 -23.36 -0.16
C LYS A 716 -36.29 -23.48 -0.91
N MET A 717 -36.27 -23.26 -2.24
CA MET A 717 -37.40 -23.50 -3.14
C MET A 717 -37.59 -24.98 -3.52
N GLY A 718 -36.62 -25.86 -3.26
CA GLY A 718 -36.63 -27.27 -3.70
C GLY A 718 -36.17 -27.48 -5.15
N GLU A 719 -35.63 -26.44 -5.78
CA GLU A 719 -35.26 -26.38 -7.20
C GLU A 719 -33.85 -26.95 -7.43
N HIS A 720 -33.65 -28.24 -7.14
CA HIS A 720 -32.34 -28.88 -7.03
C HIS A 720 -31.46 -28.78 -8.30
N SER A 721 -32.06 -28.81 -9.49
CA SER A 721 -31.30 -28.63 -10.74
C SER A 721 -30.72 -27.21 -10.89
N LYS A 722 -31.45 -26.18 -10.43
CA LYS A 722 -30.97 -24.79 -10.42
C LYS A 722 -29.94 -24.58 -9.30
N GLU A 723 -30.21 -25.13 -8.10
CA GLU A 723 -29.28 -25.18 -6.97
C GLU A 723 -27.91 -25.73 -7.39
N LEU A 724 -27.89 -26.89 -8.06
CA LEU A 724 -26.67 -27.53 -8.57
C LEU A 724 -25.93 -26.63 -9.56
N SER A 725 -26.63 -26.12 -10.59
CA SER A 725 -26.03 -25.27 -11.63
C SER A 725 -25.34 -24.02 -11.06
N PHE A 726 -25.94 -23.37 -10.05
CA PHE A 726 -25.35 -22.19 -9.41
C PHE A 726 -24.15 -22.54 -8.49
N TYR A 727 -24.17 -23.68 -7.79
CA TYR A 727 -22.99 -24.14 -7.06
C TYR A 727 -21.84 -24.57 -7.99
N GLU A 728 -22.13 -25.16 -9.14
CA GLU A 728 -21.13 -25.50 -10.16
C GLU A 728 -20.48 -24.24 -10.78
N LYS A 729 -21.27 -23.18 -11.06
CA LYS A 729 -20.73 -21.86 -11.44
C LYS A 729 -19.78 -21.31 -10.37
N ALA A 730 -20.18 -21.34 -9.11
CA ALA A 730 -19.35 -20.89 -7.99
C ALA A 730 -18.05 -21.71 -7.85
N LEU A 731 -18.11 -23.03 -8.01
CA LEU A 731 -16.94 -23.91 -8.01
C LEU A 731 -15.99 -23.59 -9.17
N LYS A 732 -16.50 -23.42 -10.39
CA LYS A 732 -15.71 -23.12 -11.60
C LYS A 732 -14.94 -21.80 -11.49
N ILE A 733 -15.51 -20.79 -10.82
CA ILE A 733 -14.82 -19.53 -10.52
C ILE A 733 -13.70 -19.74 -9.48
N ARG A 734 -14.00 -20.43 -8.39
CA ARG A 734 -13.01 -20.78 -7.34
C ARG A 734 -11.83 -21.55 -7.93
N GLN A 735 -12.08 -22.49 -8.85
CA GLN A 735 -11.05 -23.30 -9.51
C GLN A 735 -10.07 -22.48 -10.35
N LYS A 736 -10.48 -21.32 -10.85
CA LYS A 736 -9.62 -20.42 -11.63
C LYS A 736 -8.85 -19.38 -10.80
N THR A 737 -9.23 -19.17 -9.54
CA THR A 737 -8.74 -18.03 -8.73
C THR A 737 -8.10 -18.40 -7.41
N LEU A 738 -8.29 -19.63 -6.93
CA LEU A 738 -7.81 -20.05 -5.62
C LEU A 738 -6.80 -21.21 -5.76
N PRO A 739 -5.73 -21.25 -4.96
CA PRO A 739 -4.78 -22.36 -4.95
C PRO A 739 -5.48 -23.69 -4.69
N LEU A 740 -5.00 -24.77 -5.31
CA LEU A 740 -5.65 -26.10 -5.41
C LEU A 740 -6.25 -26.70 -4.12
N ASN A 741 -5.74 -26.32 -2.93
CA ASN A 741 -6.23 -26.80 -1.63
C ASN A 741 -7.01 -25.74 -0.82
N HIS A 742 -7.41 -24.60 -1.38
CA HIS A 742 -8.08 -23.53 -0.61
C HIS A 742 -9.38 -24.00 0.06
N HIS A 743 -9.62 -23.59 1.31
CA HIS A 743 -10.75 -24.03 2.14
C HIS A 743 -12.12 -23.89 1.46
N SER A 744 -12.31 -22.87 0.62
CA SER A 744 -13.55 -22.65 -0.15
C SER A 744 -13.93 -23.81 -1.09
N PHE A 745 -12.98 -24.66 -1.51
CA PHE A 745 -13.29 -25.87 -2.27
C PHE A 745 -14.04 -26.89 -1.43
N ALA A 746 -13.65 -27.11 -0.17
CA ALA A 746 -14.37 -28.01 0.74
C ALA A 746 -15.81 -27.54 0.99
N ILE A 747 -16.05 -26.22 1.07
CA ILE A 747 -17.41 -25.65 1.14
C ILE A 747 -18.19 -25.95 -0.14
N SER A 748 -17.58 -25.72 -1.32
CA SER A 748 -18.22 -25.96 -2.62
C SER A 748 -18.61 -27.43 -2.80
N TYR A 749 -17.69 -28.36 -2.55
CA TYR A 749 -17.94 -29.78 -2.69
C TYR A 749 -18.95 -30.30 -1.66
N ASN A 750 -18.90 -29.84 -0.40
CA ASN A 750 -19.94 -30.17 0.58
C ASN A 750 -21.33 -29.67 0.16
N ASN A 751 -21.43 -28.47 -0.41
CA ASN A 751 -22.72 -27.95 -0.88
C ASN A 751 -23.26 -28.78 -2.06
N ILE A 752 -22.41 -29.09 -3.05
CA ILE A 752 -22.77 -29.93 -4.21
C ILE A 752 -23.15 -31.35 -3.77
N GLY A 753 -22.40 -31.96 -2.84
CA GLY A 753 -22.71 -33.27 -2.27
C GLY A 753 -24.09 -33.32 -1.60
N ARG A 754 -24.47 -32.26 -0.87
CA ARG A 754 -25.82 -32.12 -0.30
C ARG A 754 -26.92 -32.01 -1.35
N VAL A 755 -26.67 -31.44 -2.54
CA VAL A 755 -27.67 -31.43 -3.63
C VAL A 755 -27.88 -32.83 -4.17
N TYR A 756 -26.80 -33.53 -4.52
CA TYR A 756 -26.87 -34.92 -4.98
C TYR A 756 -27.56 -35.84 -3.95
N GLN A 757 -27.31 -35.63 -2.66
CA GLN A 757 -27.98 -36.36 -1.59
C GLN A 757 -29.50 -36.13 -1.56
N LYS A 758 -29.97 -34.89 -1.77
CA LYS A 758 -31.40 -34.58 -1.89
C LYS A 758 -32.04 -35.13 -3.17
N MET A 759 -31.25 -35.25 -4.24
CA MET A 759 -31.67 -35.88 -5.49
C MET A 759 -31.67 -37.42 -5.45
N GLY A 760 -31.28 -38.04 -4.32
CA GLY A 760 -31.17 -39.50 -4.17
C GLY A 760 -29.90 -40.11 -4.77
N GLU A 761 -29.00 -39.29 -5.34
CA GLU A 761 -27.76 -39.72 -5.96
C GLU A 761 -26.63 -39.91 -4.92
N HIS A 762 -26.88 -40.77 -3.92
CA HIS A 762 -26.03 -40.93 -2.74
C HIS A 762 -24.56 -41.27 -3.06
N SER A 763 -24.29 -42.04 -4.13
CA SER A 763 -22.92 -42.35 -4.56
C SER A 763 -22.15 -41.11 -5.08
N LYS A 764 -22.82 -40.19 -5.79
CA LYS A 764 -22.19 -38.92 -6.19
C LYS A 764 -22.02 -38.01 -4.98
N ALA A 765 -23.00 -37.98 -4.07
CA ALA A 765 -22.90 -37.23 -2.82
C ALA A 765 -21.66 -37.61 -2.01
N LEU A 766 -21.43 -38.93 -1.81
CA LEU A 766 -20.23 -39.45 -1.15
C LEU A 766 -18.94 -38.98 -1.83
N SER A 767 -18.82 -39.14 -3.16
CA SER A 767 -17.62 -38.69 -3.91
C SER A 767 -17.32 -37.19 -3.73
N PHE A 768 -18.35 -36.34 -3.61
CA PHE A 768 -18.16 -34.93 -3.32
C PHE A 768 -17.82 -34.66 -1.84
N PHE A 769 -18.38 -35.40 -0.90
CA PHE A 769 -18.00 -35.27 0.51
C PHE A 769 -16.58 -35.77 0.79
N GLU A 770 -16.11 -36.82 0.11
CA GLU A 770 -14.74 -37.32 0.18
C GLU A 770 -13.73 -36.24 -0.28
N LYS A 771 -13.99 -35.59 -1.42
CA LYS A 771 -13.19 -34.43 -1.89
C LYS A 771 -13.18 -33.28 -0.87
N ALA A 772 -14.32 -33.00 -0.24
CA ALA A 772 -14.40 -31.99 0.82
C ALA A 772 -13.60 -32.38 2.08
N LEU A 773 -13.54 -33.68 2.39
CA LEU A 773 -12.83 -34.23 3.55
C LEU A 773 -11.31 -34.17 3.33
N GLU A 774 -10.83 -34.60 2.16
CA GLU A 774 -9.42 -34.57 1.78
C GLU A 774 -8.84 -33.15 1.90
N ILE A 775 -9.57 -32.15 1.39
CA ILE A 775 -9.17 -30.73 1.50
C ILE A 775 -9.16 -30.26 2.96
N LYS A 776 -10.14 -30.66 3.79
CA LYS A 776 -10.13 -30.28 5.21
C LYS A 776 -8.97 -30.92 5.97
N GLN A 777 -8.68 -32.20 5.73
CA GLN A 777 -7.57 -32.92 6.34
C GLN A 777 -6.21 -32.29 6.01
N LYS A 778 -6.05 -31.69 4.83
CA LYS A 778 -4.82 -30.99 4.42
C LYS A 778 -4.65 -29.59 5.03
N ASN A 779 -5.70 -28.96 5.55
CA ASN A 779 -5.69 -27.56 5.97
C ASN A 779 -6.01 -27.31 7.46
N LEU A 780 -6.53 -28.30 8.18
CA LEU A 780 -7.09 -28.12 9.52
C LEU A 780 -6.65 -29.27 10.44
N LEU A 781 -6.39 -28.96 11.70
CA LEU A 781 -6.23 -29.97 12.76
C LEU A 781 -7.53 -30.79 12.88
N SER A 782 -7.39 -32.10 13.12
CA SER A 782 -8.47 -33.11 13.04
C SER A 782 -9.74 -32.80 13.85
N ASN A 783 -9.62 -31.95 14.88
CA ASN A 783 -10.69 -31.69 15.85
C ASN A 783 -11.41 -30.34 15.59
N HIS A 784 -11.20 -29.71 14.42
CA HIS A 784 -11.78 -28.41 14.11
C HIS A 784 -13.30 -28.49 13.82
N PRO A 785 -14.18 -27.63 14.39
CA PRO A 785 -15.64 -27.83 14.35
C PRO A 785 -16.28 -28.08 12.96
N PRO A 786 -15.84 -27.42 11.87
CA PRO A 786 -16.21 -27.78 10.49
C PRO A 786 -16.07 -29.25 10.07
N PHE A 787 -15.28 -30.09 10.74
CA PHE A 787 -15.26 -31.53 10.48
C PHE A 787 -16.57 -32.20 10.90
N ALA A 788 -17.12 -31.88 12.07
CA ALA A 788 -18.35 -32.51 12.59
C ALA A 788 -19.55 -32.36 11.65
N THR A 789 -19.73 -31.19 11.02
CA THR A 789 -20.78 -30.97 10.01
C THR A 789 -20.57 -31.83 8.76
N LEU A 790 -19.32 -32.04 8.32
CA LEU A 790 -19.03 -32.87 7.15
C LEU A 790 -19.21 -34.36 7.48
N TYR A 791 -18.72 -34.81 8.64
CA TYR A 791 -18.93 -36.17 9.13
C TYR A 791 -20.42 -36.48 9.32
N LYS A 792 -21.25 -35.54 9.80
CA LYS A 792 -22.71 -35.71 9.82
C LYS A 792 -23.31 -35.90 8.42
N ASN A 793 -22.88 -35.13 7.42
CA ASN A 793 -23.38 -35.29 6.05
C ASN A 793 -22.95 -36.63 5.43
N ILE A 794 -21.72 -37.07 5.68
CA ILE A 794 -21.19 -38.38 5.26
C ILE A 794 -21.92 -39.52 5.97
N GLY A 795 -22.09 -39.43 7.29
CA GLY A 795 -22.84 -40.40 8.08
C GLY A 795 -24.27 -40.56 7.59
N PHE A 796 -24.97 -39.45 7.34
CA PHE A 796 -26.31 -39.45 6.75
C PHE A 796 -26.32 -40.02 5.32
N ALA A 797 -25.25 -39.85 4.53
CA ALA A 797 -25.16 -40.47 3.21
C ALA A 797 -25.00 -42.00 3.29
N TYR A 798 -24.20 -42.50 4.24
CA TYR A 798 -24.06 -43.93 4.51
C TYR A 798 -25.33 -44.57 5.10
N GLU A 799 -26.04 -43.83 5.96
CA GLU A 799 -27.34 -44.22 6.52
C GLU A 799 -28.39 -44.44 5.41
N ASN A 800 -28.49 -43.53 4.43
CA ASN A 800 -29.43 -43.66 3.31
C ASN A 800 -29.11 -44.87 2.40
N ILE A 801 -27.83 -45.26 2.24
CA ILE A 801 -27.44 -46.49 1.53
C ILE A 801 -27.38 -47.74 2.46
N LYS A 802 -27.86 -47.61 3.70
CA LYS A 802 -27.95 -48.68 4.71
C LYS A 802 -26.61 -49.29 5.16
N ASP A 803 -25.50 -48.60 4.94
CA ASP A 803 -24.22 -48.93 5.59
C ASP A 803 -24.17 -48.29 6.98
N TYR A 804 -24.96 -48.86 7.89
CA TYR A 804 -25.09 -48.38 9.26
C TYR A 804 -23.76 -48.42 10.02
N SER A 805 -22.83 -49.30 9.64
CA SER A 805 -21.50 -49.41 10.25
C SER A 805 -20.64 -48.17 10.00
N LYS A 806 -20.58 -47.69 8.75
CA LYS A 806 -19.87 -46.45 8.41
C LYS A 806 -20.64 -45.22 8.88
N ALA A 807 -21.97 -45.25 8.82
CA ALA A 807 -22.81 -44.16 9.31
C ALA A 807 -22.51 -43.86 10.79
N LEU A 808 -22.49 -44.90 11.62
CA LEU A 808 -22.16 -44.80 13.04
C LEU A 808 -20.73 -44.26 13.26
N SER A 809 -19.73 -44.81 12.57
CA SER A 809 -18.32 -44.38 12.71
C SER A 809 -18.13 -42.88 12.44
N PHE A 810 -18.77 -42.33 11.39
CA PHE A 810 -18.71 -40.90 11.11
C PHE A 810 -19.53 -40.07 12.10
N TYR A 811 -20.67 -40.56 12.59
CA TYR A 811 -21.43 -39.87 13.63
C TYR A 811 -20.68 -39.82 14.97
N GLU A 812 -19.94 -40.86 15.35
CA GLU A 812 -19.09 -40.90 16.54
C GLU A 812 -17.92 -39.89 16.44
N GLN A 813 -17.27 -39.79 15.27
CA GLN A 813 -16.26 -38.76 15.01
C GLN A 813 -16.82 -37.33 15.06
N ALA A 814 -18.06 -37.12 14.60
CA ALA A 814 -18.74 -35.84 14.76
C ALA A 814 -19.04 -35.53 16.24
N LEU A 815 -19.36 -36.56 17.03
CA LEU A 815 -19.77 -36.41 18.42
C LEU A 815 -18.59 -36.02 19.30
N GLU A 816 -17.44 -36.68 19.13
CA GLU A 816 -16.21 -36.35 19.86
C GLU A 816 -15.81 -34.87 19.66
N ILE A 817 -16.00 -34.33 18.45
CA ILE A 817 -15.70 -32.93 18.15
C ILE A 817 -16.73 -32.00 18.80
N GLU A 818 -18.03 -32.30 18.70
CA GLU A 818 -19.08 -31.42 19.23
C GLU A 818 -19.13 -31.42 20.76
N GLU A 819 -18.90 -32.55 21.43
CA GLU A 819 -18.82 -32.62 22.89
C GLU A 819 -17.61 -31.86 23.46
N LYS A 820 -16.51 -31.76 22.69
CA LYS A 820 -15.31 -30.99 23.09
C LYS A 820 -15.41 -29.49 22.81
N THR A 821 -16.30 -29.06 21.91
CA THR A 821 -16.31 -27.67 21.37
C THR A 821 -17.58 -26.90 21.67
N LEU A 822 -18.68 -27.55 22.07
CA LEU A 822 -19.98 -26.95 22.30
C LEU A 822 -20.44 -27.15 23.75
N LEU A 823 -21.33 -26.29 24.23
CA LEU A 823 -21.95 -26.48 25.55
C LEU A 823 -22.85 -27.75 25.57
N PRO A 824 -22.98 -28.46 26.70
CA PRO A 824 -23.72 -29.74 26.76
C PRO A 824 -25.19 -29.69 26.32
N ASN A 825 -25.83 -28.51 26.34
CA ASN A 825 -27.20 -28.31 25.87
C ASN A 825 -27.27 -27.72 24.45
N HIS A 826 -26.19 -27.73 23.65
CA HIS A 826 -26.21 -27.11 22.32
C HIS A 826 -27.11 -27.90 21.33
N PRO A 827 -28.00 -27.24 20.57
CA PRO A 827 -28.97 -27.94 19.70
C PRO A 827 -28.37 -28.92 18.68
N SER A 828 -27.12 -28.69 18.24
CA SER A 828 -26.42 -29.59 17.32
C SER A 828 -26.20 -31.01 17.89
N LEU A 829 -25.87 -31.12 19.18
CA LEU A 829 -25.72 -32.41 19.87
C LEU A 829 -27.05 -33.20 19.85
N ALA A 830 -28.19 -32.51 19.97
CA ALA A 830 -29.51 -33.13 19.91
C ALA A 830 -29.93 -33.57 18.49
N ILE A 831 -29.29 -33.07 17.44
CA ILE A 831 -29.43 -33.61 16.08
C ILE A 831 -28.59 -34.88 15.97
N LEU A 832 -27.34 -34.81 16.42
CA LEU A 832 -26.40 -35.93 16.30
C LEU A 832 -26.82 -37.15 17.12
N TYR A 833 -27.22 -36.97 18.38
CA TYR A 833 -27.79 -38.04 19.18
C TYR A 833 -29.04 -38.65 18.56
N ASN A 834 -29.89 -37.85 17.90
CA ASN A 834 -31.07 -38.37 17.22
C ASN A 834 -30.69 -39.25 16.01
N ASN A 835 -29.68 -38.84 15.23
CA ASN A 835 -29.18 -39.62 14.10
C ASN A 835 -28.52 -40.93 14.57
N ILE A 836 -27.71 -40.90 15.63
CA ILE A 836 -27.11 -42.09 16.24
C ILE A 836 -28.21 -43.04 16.77
N GLY A 837 -29.23 -42.48 17.43
CA GLY A 837 -30.40 -43.24 17.90
C GLY A 837 -31.11 -43.97 16.75
N PHE A 838 -31.35 -43.28 15.64
CA PHE A 838 -31.96 -43.85 14.43
C PHE A 838 -31.12 -44.97 13.79
N VAL A 839 -29.79 -44.83 13.75
CA VAL A 839 -28.90 -45.90 13.26
C VAL A 839 -28.99 -47.13 14.17
N TYR A 840 -28.94 -46.96 15.49
CA TYR A 840 -29.09 -48.09 16.43
C TYR A 840 -30.48 -48.74 16.38
N GLU A 841 -31.55 -47.96 16.17
CA GLU A 841 -32.92 -48.47 15.97
C GLU A 841 -33.00 -49.37 14.74
N ASN A 842 -32.45 -48.92 13.60
CA ASN A 842 -32.39 -49.73 12.37
C ASN A 842 -31.50 -50.97 12.50
N MET A 843 -30.48 -50.92 13.36
CA MET A 843 -29.66 -52.08 13.75
C MET A 843 -30.32 -52.98 14.81
N LYS A 844 -31.50 -52.60 15.33
CA LYS A 844 -32.26 -53.28 16.41
C LYS A 844 -31.56 -53.31 17.77
N ASP A 845 -30.58 -52.43 18.02
CA ASP A 845 -30.02 -52.18 19.35
C ASP A 845 -30.89 -51.13 20.07
N TYR A 846 -32.11 -51.55 20.42
CA TYR A 846 -33.13 -50.65 20.97
C TYR A 846 -32.73 -50.01 22.31
N LEU A 847 -31.87 -50.67 23.10
CA LEU A 847 -31.36 -50.12 24.36
C LEU A 847 -30.44 -48.92 24.11
N LYS A 848 -29.49 -49.01 23.16
CA LYS A 848 -28.68 -47.84 22.79
C LYS A 848 -29.51 -46.78 22.10
N ALA A 849 -30.39 -47.16 21.17
CA ALA A 849 -31.28 -46.23 20.47
C ALA A 849 -32.08 -45.36 21.46
N LEU A 850 -32.70 -46.00 22.47
CA LEU A 850 -33.42 -45.32 23.54
C LEU A 850 -32.52 -44.33 24.30
N SER A 851 -31.33 -44.75 24.72
CA SER A 851 -30.41 -43.90 25.48
C SER A 851 -30.01 -42.61 24.72
N TYR A 852 -29.89 -42.69 23.39
CA TYR A 852 -29.55 -41.56 22.54
C TYR A 852 -30.76 -40.66 22.26
N TYR A 853 -31.94 -41.23 22.03
CA TYR A 853 -33.18 -40.44 21.88
C TYR A 853 -33.53 -39.68 23.16
N GLU A 854 -33.34 -40.26 24.35
CA GLU A 854 -33.55 -39.55 25.63
C GLU A 854 -32.59 -38.37 25.82
N ARG A 855 -31.31 -38.50 25.43
CA ARG A 855 -30.34 -37.38 25.41
C ARG A 855 -30.78 -36.28 24.45
N ALA A 856 -31.18 -36.64 23.23
CA ALA A 856 -31.69 -35.68 22.23
C ALA A 856 -32.95 -34.95 22.73
N GLN A 857 -33.86 -35.67 23.38
CA GLN A 857 -35.09 -35.12 23.94
C GLN A 857 -34.81 -34.12 25.06
N ASN A 858 -33.91 -34.45 26.00
CA ASN A 858 -33.54 -33.60 27.13
C ASN A 858 -33.00 -32.23 26.65
N ILE A 859 -32.08 -32.25 25.69
CA ILE A 859 -31.52 -31.01 25.11
C ILE A 859 -32.61 -30.19 24.41
N ARG A 860 -33.47 -30.81 23.60
CA ARG A 860 -34.55 -30.08 22.89
C ARG A 860 -35.57 -29.47 23.85
N GLN A 861 -35.94 -30.16 24.92
CA GLN A 861 -36.85 -29.64 25.97
C GLN A 861 -36.27 -28.44 26.72
N ARG A 862 -34.94 -28.32 26.82
CA ARG A 862 -34.24 -27.19 27.47
C ARG A 862 -33.97 -26.00 26.55
N THR A 863 -34.01 -26.20 25.24
CA THR A 863 -33.58 -25.20 24.23
C THR A 863 -34.70 -24.68 23.34
N LEU A 864 -35.82 -25.39 23.24
CA LEU A 864 -36.91 -25.05 22.33
C LEU A 864 -38.25 -24.91 23.09
N PRO A 865 -39.19 -24.08 22.60
CA PRO A 865 -40.53 -23.99 23.19
C PRO A 865 -41.21 -25.36 23.25
N LEU A 866 -41.96 -25.63 24.32
CA LEU A 866 -42.59 -26.94 24.59
C LEU A 866 -43.43 -27.51 23.43
N ASN A 867 -44.00 -26.63 22.58
CA ASN A 867 -44.84 -26.99 21.45
C ASN A 867 -44.05 -27.22 20.13
N HIS A 868 -42.72 -27.15 20.15
CA HIS A 868 -41.91 -27.24 18.94
C HIS A 868 -41.94 -28.64 18.32
N HIS A 869 -42.23 -28.73 17.01
CA HIS A 869 -42.40 -29.98 16.26
C HIS A 869 -41.21 -30.96 16.42
N SER A 870 -39.99 -30.45 16.58
CA SER A 870 -38.80 -31.27 16.79
C SER A 870 -38.75 -31.98 18.15
N ILE A 871 -39.50 -31.53 19.17
CA ILE A 871 -39.69 -32.24 20.45
C ILE A 871 -40.69 -33.38 20.25
N LYS A 872 -41.77 -33.12 19.50
CA LYS A 872 -42.81 -34.13 19.19
C LYS A 872 -42.22 -35.34 18.48
N ASN A 873 -41.44 -35.13 17.42
CA ASN A 873 -40.84 -36.23 16.66
C ASN A 873 -39.92 -37.11 17.52
N VAL A 874 -39.03 -36.49 18.31
CA VAL A 874 -38.11 -37.27 19.17
C VAL A 874 -38.90 -38.01 20.23
N LYS A 875 -39.94 -37.40 20.81
CA LYS A 875 -40.81 -38.08 21.78
C LYS A 875 -41.54 -39.28 21.15
N GLU A 876 -42.01 -39.15 19.90
CA GLU A 876 -42.62 -40.27 19.16
C GLU A 876 -41.60 -41.40 18.93
N SER A 877 -40.40 -41.11 18.42
CA SER A 877 -39.32 -42.10 18.30
C SER A 877 -38.93 -42.74 19.64
N THR A 878 -38.78 -41.94 20.71
CA THR A 878 -38.50 -42.44 22.06
C THR A 878 -39.56 -43.43 22.54
N GLU A 879 -40.86 -43.13 22.39
CA GLU A 879 -41.92 -44.04 22.83
C GLU A 879 -42.03 -45.28 21.93
N THR A 880 -41.85 -45.17 20.61
CA THR A 880 -41.78 -46.32 19.70
C THR A 880 -40.66 -47.28 20.10
N VAL A 881 -39.45 -46.77 20.38
CA VAL A 881 -38.34 -47.61 20.83
C VAL A 881 -38.58 -48.16 22.23
N LYS A 882 -39.23 -47.44 23.15
CA LYS A 882 -39.64 -48.00 24.46
C LYS A 882 -40.60 -49.18 24.33
N GLU A 883 -41.53 -49.13 23.40
CA GLU A 883 -42.41 -50.28 23.12
C GLU A 883 -41.62 -51.48 22.59
N GLU A 884 -40.67 -51.28 21.69
CA GLU A 884 -39.79 -52.36 21.21
C GLU A 884 -38.87 -52.89 22.31
N VAL A 885 -38.30 -52.05 23.18
CA VAL A 885 -37.54 -52.53 24.36
C VAL A 885 -38.42 -53.42 25.23
N ARG A 886 -39.67 -53.01 25.53
CA ARG A 886 -40.63 -53.81 26.34
C ARG A 886 -41.08 -55.11 25.67
N LYS A 887 -41.03 -55.23 24.34
CA LYS A 887 -41.36 -56.46 23.61
C LYS A 887 -40.20 -57.46 23.57
N ASN A 888 -38.97 -56.98 23.73
CA ASN A 888 -37.74 -57.77 23.61
C ASN A 888 -37.05 -58.03 24.97
N SER A 889 -37.66 -57.59 26.07
CA SER A 889 -37.26 -57.82 27.47
C SER A 889 -38.17 -58.82 28.18
#